data_AF-A0A6C1RJU7-F1
#
_entry.id   AF-A0A6C1RJU7-F1
#
_cell.length_a   1.000
_cell.length_b   1.000
_cell.length_c   1.000
_cell.angle_alpha   90.00
_cell.angle_beta   90.00
_cell.angle_gamma   90.00
#
_symmetry.space_group_name_H-M   'P 1'
#
loop_
_entity.id
_entity.type
_entity.pdbx_description
1 polymer ?
#
loop_
_entity_poly.entity_id
_entity_poly.type
_entity_poly.pdbx_seq_one_letter_code
_entity_poly.pdbx_strand_id
1 'polypeptide(L)'
;MSGGGSPRVRRMVTVSAVALLLLIAAYVVLALTTAAVQFADPALEAAVREAAGRERGTLSTAELERITRLDAPQRGIELLNGIERLANLERLNLRGNRVADLAPLAALPRLQQLELRDNNITDLRAVNLDALAGLTQLKYLGLRHNRGPAHPESPDDHARISDISLLAQLTRLERLDLRDNHISDIEPLTALHRLERLDLRDNRLQVDDLSALGGLRQLQQLNLRNSGVRSLGGIETLRNLVHLNLHSNPQIKSIAPLAGLPRLQTLIMRDVPIGEQLELIETLPTLQRLNIRNCGVTDLRPLARLMQRGALQDDPQRGIYAEVDIRENLVSFSEPDGYAVLEPYWDNVARRRPQQLPPPLSREVLISEVMSSNGSTIDDGSGAYPDWIELYNPGNVTVDLSGYYLSDHRDSNTRWQFPDGTAIEAAGYLLLWASGGDGVGPDGRLHTSFRISADGEAAVLTRPDGRSRVDALLIPPLPRDRSWGRRDPRAYPARGADELVTFAVPTPGSANAAAPEYRTLRFSHHSGFHAAGFELHIEPEPAPARDSDPITIYYTLDGSLPNPRSVDQPAAYSVKNYQSAEQETWYEQTYRYDGPIRIDDRPREAPRISDIETTSPNADFWQWQPPQHDPLRATVVRAVAYTNADGPVAVSDVVTATFIVTPEASQRFSLPLVAIATPPSGLFDFERGIYVPGHIYDEAQPYQGNWMAQQANYSQPWERAAHIEFFEPDGSRALALDGGIRIHGSFSRSHPLKSLRLYARKDYDVRNYFEYPIFPHALRRDDRSTPIERYKRLILRSGQSLFRSHLQDALIQQQLMDHVEVDMLRYRPVVHFINGEYWGIKNVRERFDRFYIEANYGIDPDEVIAVDGPFGFDSQLREGRPGENRAYFELHRFIEDHDMSDPEHYARVLREMDVLSFIDYNIVRIYSSDRDGVDKHIAAWRKRTDFDPHAPRGHDGRWRWYTWDFDNAMLFHHNTMEFYANDDDSGNGTARQTAMIVNLLRNDEFRTMFINRFASLLNTVMQPAEMRAAIDRAAALLAPEIGEHIQRWGYPASLDYWQDQVDAHRRFVSERPEFDRDYLEAYFSRRGYPIDGRYTLLIGNRQPAAGHVRVGYVDVRAGTPGIDDPSLWSGIWFGDIPLQLQALPAAGYRFAGWQGDLAAAASALDGMPASASHTIVIRTTEDLHLSAAFERVE
;
A
#
# COMPACT_ATOMS: atom_id res chain seq x y z
N MET A 1 -42.07 -45.84 -95.45
CA MET A 1 -41.63 -45.30 -96.75
C MET A 1 -41.32 -43.82 -96.58
N SER A 2 -40.10 -43.43 -96.99
CA SER A 2 -39.58 -42.10 -97.42
C SER A 2 -39.89 -40.85 -96.58
N GLY A 3 -38.97 -39.95 -96.22
CA GLY A 3 -37.54 -39.83 -96.48
C GLY A 3 -37.12 -38.36 -96.40
N GLY A 4 -36.01 -38.08 -95.69
CA GLY A 4 -35.13 -36.92 -95.90
C GLY A 4 -35.46 -35.59 -95.20
N GLY A 5 -34.55 -35.08 -94.35
CA GLY A 5 -34.58 -33.67 -93.93
C GLY A 5 -33.78 -33.22 -92.70
N SER A 6 -32.44 -33.39 -92.71
CA SER A 6 -31.40 -32.60 -92.00
C SER A 6 -31.45 -32.37 -90.46
N PRO A 7 -30.35 -32.65 -89.70
CA PRO A 7 -30.30 -32.50 -88.25
C PRO A 7 -29.69 -31.14 -87.82
N ARG A 8 -30.51 -30.11 -87.62
CA ARG A 8 -30.10 -28.86 -86.95
C ARG A 8 -31.27 -28.17 -86.23
N VAL A 9 -31.80 -28.75 -85.16
CA VAL A 9 -32.47 -28.04 -84.03
C VAL A 9 -32.71 -29.11 -82.95
N ARG A 10 -31.76 -29.28 -82.01
CA ARG A 10 -31.98 -29.92 -80.68
C ARG A 10 -30.71 -30.02 -79.82
N ARG A 11 -29.55 -29.55 -80.31
CA ARG A 11 -28.31 -29.42 -79.51
C ARG A 11 -28.20 -28.12 -78.70
N MET A 12 -29.21 -27.25 -78.71
CA MET A 12 -29.08 -25.89 -78.16
C MET A 12 -29.79 -25.64 -76.83
N VAL A 13 -30.42 -26.66 -76.22
CA VAL A 13 -31.10 -26.49 -74.91
C VAL A 13 -30.51 -27.36 -73.79
N THR A 14 -29.97 -28.55 -74.09
CA THR A 14 -29.28 -29.37 -73.09
C THR A 14 -27.83 -28.98 -72.86
N VAL A 15 -27.15 -28.41 -73.86
CA VAL A 15 -25.78 -27.88 -73.68
C VAL A 15 -25.82 -26.61 -72.83
N SER A 16 -26.86 -25.79 -72.93
CA SER A 16 -26.97 -24.56 -72.13
C SER A 16 -27.34 -24.82 -70.66
N ALA A 17 -28.14 -25.83 -70.33
CA ALA A 17 -28.44 -26.16 -68.94
C ALA A 17 -27.24 -26.81 -68.22
N VAL A 18 -26.51 -27.71 -68.90
CA VAL A 18 -25.29 -28.33 -68.34
C VAL A 18 -24.12 -27.35 -68.33
N ALA A 19 -23.98 -26.49 -69.34
CA ALA A 19 -22.99 -25.41 -69.32
C ALA A 19 -23.34 -24.34 -68.29
N LEU A 20 -24.62 -24.03 -68.05
CA LEU A 20 -25.05 -23.10 -67.00
C LEU A 20 -24.91 -23.74 -65.61
N LEU A 21 -25.15 -25.04 -65.43
CA LEU A 21 -24.89 -25.74 -64.17
C LEU A 21 -23.39 -25.95 -63.92
N LEU A 22 -22.58 -26.17 -64.96
CA LEU A 22 -21.12 -26.20 -64.87
C LEU A 22 -20.53 -24.80 -64.73
N LEU A 23 -21.14 -23.76 -65.28
CA LEU A 23 -20.77 -22.35 -65.04
C LEU A 23 -21.26 -21.89 -63.69
N ILE A 24 -22.41 -22.33 -63.18
CA ILE A 24 -22.84 -22.03 -61.81
C ILE A 24 -22.00 -22.84 -60.82
N ALA A 25 -21.68 -24.11 -61.09
CA ALA A 25 -20.77 -24.88 -60.25
C ALA A 25 -19.34 -24.35 -60.36
N ALA A 26 -18.86 -23.95 -61.54
CA ALA A 26 -17.56 -23.32 -61.70
C ALA A 26 -17.55 -21.89 -61.19
N TYR A 27 -18.65 -21.14 -61.20
CA TYR A 27 -18.76 -19.79 -60.63
C TYR A 27 -19.03 -19.85 -59.13
N VAL A 28 -19.65 -20.90 -58.61
CA VAL A 28 -19.74 -21.18 -57.17
C VAL A 28 -18.40 -21.69 -56.68
N VAL A 29 -17.69 -22.55 -57.42
CA VAL A 29 -16.30 -22.94 -57.09
C VAL A 29 -15.35 -21.76 -57.27
N LEU A 30 -15.48 -20.95 -58.33
CA LEU A 30 -14.66 -19.76 -58.55
C LEU A 30 -14.98 -18.69 -57.50
N ALA A 31 -16.26 -18.42 -57.19
CA ALA A 31 -16.68 -17.52 -56.11
C ALA A 31 -16.37 -18.05 -54.71
N LEU A 32 -16.31 -19.37 -54.51
CA LEU A 32 -15.80 -19.99 -53.27
C LEU A 32 -14.26 -19.96 -53.21
N THR A 33 -13.56 -19.81 -54.34
CA THR A 33 -12.10 -19.62 -54.40
C THR A 33 -11.66 -18.15 -54.55
N THR A 34 -12.59 -17.21 -54.75
CA THR A 34 -12.32 -15.77 -54.87
C THR A 34 -13.07 -14.92 -53.84
N ALA A 35 -13.84 -15.53 -52.93
CA ALA A 35 -14.20 -14.84 -51.70
C ALA A 35 -12.91 -14.60 -50.92
N ALA A 36 -12.47 -13.34 -50.85
CA ALA A 36 -11.33 -12.97 -50.03
C ALA A 36 -11.57 -13.51 -48.62
N VAL A 37 -10.65 -14.34 -48.12
CA VAL A 37 -10.71 -14.78 -46.73
C VAL A 37 -10.48 -13.55 -45.86
N GLN A 38 -11.56 -13.00 -45.33
CA GLN A 38 -11.54 -11.84 -44.48
C GLN A 38 -11.45 -12.33 -43.03
N PHE A 39 -10.40 -11.91 -42.34
CA PHE A 39 -10.31 -12.00 -40.89
C PHE A 39 -10.91 -10.71 -40.34
N ALA A 40 -11.73 -10.81 -39.31
CA ALA A 40 -12.39 -9.62 -38.73
C ALA A 40 -11.47 -8.82 -37.77
N ASP A 41 -10.26 -9.32 -37.55
CA ASP A 41 -9.22 -8.69 -36.77
C ASP A 41 -7.97 -8.60 -37.65
N PRO A 42 -7.49 -7.38 -37.97
CA PRO A 42 -6.38 -7.21 -38.89
C PRO A 42 -5.05 -7.64 -38.26
N ALA A 43 -4.95 -7.67 -36.94
CA ALA A 43 -3.77 -8.17 -36.24
C ALA A 43 -3.72 -9.71 -36.29
N LEU A 44 -4.87 -10.37 -36.22
CA LEU A 44 -5.00 -11.80 -36.52
C LEU A 44 -4.68 -12.08 -37.98
N GLU A 45 -5.21 -11.29 -38.92
CA GLU A 45 -4.88 -11.42 -40.35
C GLU A 45 -3.38 -11.30 -40.58
N ALA A 46 -2.74 -10.28 -39.99
CA ALA A 46 -1.31 -10.06 -40.11
C ALA A 46 -0.51 -11.25 -39.57
N ALA A 47 -0.91 -11.82 -38.42
CA ALA A 47 -0.26 -13.01 -37.87
C ALA A 47 -0.43 -14.23 -38.78
N VAL A 48 -1.61 -14.40 -39.39
CA VAL A 48 -1.87 -15.48 -40.34
C VAL A 48 -1.07 -15.30 -41.63
N ARG A 49 -0.96 -14.07 -42.14
CA ARG A 49 -0.14 -13.71 -43.31
C ARG A 49 1.33 -13.98 -43.08
N GLU A 50 1.84 -13.64 -41.90
CA GLU A 50 3.20 -13.94 -41.48
C GLU A 50 3.44 -15.45 -41.40
N ALA A 51 2.51 -16.20 -40.79
CA ALA A 51 2.57 -17.66 -40.73
C ALA A 51 2.49 -18.32 -42.12
N ALA A 52 1.79 -17.69 -43.06
CA ALA A 52 1.73 -18.09 -44.47
C ALA A 52 2.94 -17.62 -45.31
N GLY A 53 3.82 -16.77 -44.76
CA GLY A 53 4.96 -16.19 -45.47
C GLY A 53 4.59 -15.19 -46.57
N ARG A 54 3.48 -14.44 -46.41
CA ARG A 54 2.90 -13.61 -47.48
C ARG A 54 2.39 -12.24 -47.02
N GLU A 55 3.16 -11.20 -47.30
CA GLU A 55 2.87 -9.83 -46.86
C GLU A 55 1.73 -9.13 -47.62
N ARG A 56 1.48 -9.47 -48.89
CA ARG A 56 0.46 -8.82 -49.75
C ARG A 56 -0.26 -9.81 -50.67
N GLY A 57 -1.47 -9.43 -51.11
CA GLY A 57 -2.31 -10.23 -52.02
C GLY A 57 -3.31 -11.14 -51.30
N THR A 58 -4.15 -11.86 -52.05
CA THR A 58 -5.15 -12.76 -51.47
C THR A 58 -4.50 -14.04 -50.91
N LEU A 59 -4.94 -14.47 -49.73
CA LEU A 59 -4.57 -15.76 -49.14
C LEU A 59 -5.45 -16.86 -49.73
N SER A 60 -4.85 -17.92 -50.25
CA SER A 60 -5.56 -19.10 -50.75
C SER A 60 -5.87 -20.09 -49.63
N THR A 61 -6.93 -20.89 -49.78
CA THR A 61 -7.30 -21.95 -48.83
C THR A 61 -6.16 -22.93 -48.58
N ALA A 62 -5.40 -23.28 -49.63
CA ALA A 62 -4.26 -24.19 -49.51
C ALA A 62 -3.08 -23.59 -48.72
N GLU A 63 -2.93 -22.26 -48.66
CA GLU A 63 -1.95 -21.60 -47.80
C GLU A 63 -2.40 -21.62 -46.33
N LEU A 64 -3.69 -21.36 -46.07
CA LEU A 64 -4.28 -21.40 -44.73
C LEU A 64 -4.28 -22.81 -44.12
N GLU A 65 -4.60 -23.83 -44.91
CA GLU A 65 -4.61 -25.23 -44.45
C GLU A 65 -3.21 -25.77 -44.10
N ARG A 66 -2.12 -25.13 -44.55
CA ARG A 66 -0.74 -25.50 -44.18
C ARG A 66 -0.34 -25.00 -42.80
N ILE A 67 -1.07 -24.05 -42.22
CA ILE A 67 -0.77 -23.47 -40.92
C ILE A 67 -1.23 -24.46 -39.83
N THR A 68 -0.27 -25.13 -39.19
CA THR A 68 -0.50 -26.04 -38.05
C THR A 68 -0.16 -25.40 -36.71
N ARG A 69 0.56 -24.27 -36.73
CA ARG A 69 0.87 -23.45 -35.56
C ARG A 69 0.69 -21.98 -35.91
N LEU A 70 -0.01 -21.25 -35.05
CA LEU A 70 -0.15 -19.81 -35.12
C LEU A 70 0.35 -19.20 -33.80
N ASP A 71 1.37 -18.35 -33.90
CA ASP A 71 1.98 -17.66 -32.77
C ASP A 71 1.70 -16.15 -32.91
N ALA A 72 0.76 -15.63 -32.11
CA ALA A 72 0.27 -14.27 -32.25
C ALA A 72 0.22 -13.53 -30.90
N PRO A 73 1.33 -13.44 -30.14
CA PRO A 73 1.33 -12.81 -28.83
C PRO A 73 1.40 -11.27 -28.93
N GLN A 74 0.71 -10.58 -28.03
CA GLN A 74 0.79 -9.12 -27.85
C GLN A 74 0.48 -8.31 -29.11
N ARG A 75 -0.45 -8.81 -29.92
CA ARG A 75 -0.85 -8.16 -31.18
C ARG A 75 -2.13 -7.34 -31.05
N GLY A 76 -2.74 -7.35 -29.86
CA GLY A 76 -4.01 -6.65 -29.61
C GLY A 76 -5.21 -7.36 -30.22
N ILE A 77 -5.12 -8.69 -30.43
CA ILE A 77 -6.19 -9.47 -31.06
C ILE A 77 -7.41 -9.53 -30.14
N GLU A 78 -8.57 -9.23 -30.67
CA GLU A 78 -9.85 -9.24 -29.94
C GLU A 78 -10.84 -10.22 -30.53
N LEU A 79 -10.89 -10.31 -31.87
CA LEU A 79 -11.78 -11.21 -32.59
C LEU A 79 -11.02 -12.38 -33.19
N LEU A 80 -11.62 -13.56 -33.08
CA LEU A 80 -11.10 -14.79 -33.67
C LEU A 80 -11.82 -15.21 -34.95
N ASN A 81 -12.80 -14.43 -35.42
CA ASN A 81 -13.54 -14.74 -36.64
C ASN A 81 -12.60 -14.76 -37.86
N GLY A 82 -12.66 -15.85 -38.62
CA GLY A 82 -11.74 -16.17 -39.71
C GLY A 82 -10.72 -17.24 -39.33
N ILE A 83 -10.46 -17.46 -38.03
CA ILE A 83 -9.53 -18.50 -37.56
C ILE A 83 -10.02 -19.91 -37.90
N GLU A 84 -11.33 -20.11 -38.08
CA GLU A 84 -11.96 -21.39 -38.42
C GLU A 84 -11.46 -21.94 -39.76
N ARG A 85 -10.86 -21.09 -40.60
CA ARG A 85 -10.25 -21.47 -41.88
C ARG A 85 -8.91 -22.19 -41.70
N LEU A 86 -8.29 -22.10 -40.52
CA LEU A 86 -7.05 -22.81 -40.18
C LEU A 86 -7.37 -24.24 -39.72
N ALA A 87 -8.05 -25.03 -40.56
CA ALA A 87 -8.65 -26.32 -40.18
C ALA A 87 -7.64 -27.37 -39.64
N ASN A 88 -6.34 -27.19 -39.93
CA ASN A 88 -5.26 -28.05 -39.45
C ASN A 88 -4.48 -27.48 -38.27
N LEU A 89 -4.96 -26.40 -37.63
CA LEU A 89 -4.28 -25.77 -36.51
C LEU A 89 -4.23 -26.71 -35.29
N GLU A 90 -3.02 -26.98 -34.82
CA GLU A 90 -2.75 -27.83 -33.66
C GLU A 90 -2.32 -27.01 -32.44
N ARG A 91 -1.67 -25.87 -32.66
CA ARG A 91 -1.17 -24.98 -31.58
C ARG A 91 -1.52 -23.54 -31.86
N LEU A 92 -2.15 -22.91 -30.89
CA LEU A 92 -2.55 -21.51 -30.93
C LEU A 92 -2.03 -20.78 -29.70
N ASN A 93 -1.16 -19.79 -29.93
CA ASN A 93 -0.69 -18.88 -28.89
C ASN A 93 -1.29 -17.48 -29.10
N LEU A 94 -2.17 -17.09 -28.18
CA LEU A 94 -2.86 -15.80 -28.16
C LEU A 94 -2.48 -15.00 -26.91
N ARG A 95 -1.30 -15.21 -26.34
CA ARG A 95 -0.87 -14.52 -25.12
C ARG A 95 -0.87 -12.99 -25.27
N GLY A 96 -1.36 -12.26 -24.26
CA GLY A 96 -1.20 -10.80 -24.23
C GLY A 96 -2.14 -10.07 -25.18
N ASN A 97 -3.29 -10.67 -25.50
CA ASN A 97 -4.30 -10.12 -26.38
C ASN A 97 -5.54 -9.75 -25.55
N ARG A 98 -6.69 -9.52 -26.20
CA ARG A 98 -7.94 -9.08 -25.54
C ARG A 98 -9.12 -9.95 -25.99
N VAL A 99 -8.87 -11.23 -26.17
CA VAL A 99 -9.86 -12.19 -26.69
C VAL A 99 -11.02 -12.33 -25.69
N ALA A 100 -12.24 -12.12 -26.18
CA ALA A 100 -13.47 -12.17 -25.38
C ALA A 100 -14.50 -13.22 -25.87
N ASP A 101 -14.27 -13.88 -27.01
CA ASP A 101 -15.12 -14.96 -27.52
C ASP A 101 -14.27 -16.08 -28.12
N LEU A 102 -14.37 -17.29 -27.56
CA LEU A 102 -13.65 -18.49 -27.99
C LEU A 102 -14.50 -19.41 -28.87
N ALA A 103 -15.77 -19.08 -29.13
CA ALA A 103 -16.66 -19.91 -29.96
C ALA A 103 -16.06 -20.26 -31.34
N PRO A 104 -15.37 -19.35 -32.06
CA PRO A 104 -14.68 -19.67 -33.32
C PRO A 104 -13.72 -20.87 -33.21
N LEU A 105 -13.08 -21.07 -32.05
CA LEU A 105 -12.11 -22.15 -31.87
C LEU A 105 -12.75 -23.54 -31.88
N ALA A 106 -14.07 -23.65 -31.64
CA ALA A 106 -14.78 -24.93 -31.68
C ALA A 106 -14.72 -25.61 -33.06
N ALA A 107 -14.49 -24.83 -34.13
CA ALA A 107 -14.32 -25.32 -35.50
C ALA A 107 -12.91 -25.86 -35.80
N LEU A 108 -12.01 -25.94 -34.81
CA LEU A 108 -10.63 -26.37 -34.96
C LEU A 108 -10.40 -27.77 -34.33
N PRO A 109 -10.87 -28.86 -34.97
CA PRO A 109 -10.92 -30.18 -34.34
C PRO A 109 -9.55 -30.80 -34.04
N ARG A 110 -8.47 -30.23 -34.61
CA ARG A 110 -7.09 -30.67 -34.40
C ARG A 110 -6.35 -29.89 -33.31
N LEU A 111 -6.99 -28.88 -32.71
CA LEU A 111 -6.35 -28.03 -31.72
C LEU A 111 -5.98 -28.86 -30.47
N GLN A 112 -4.69 -28.88 -30.16
CA GLN A 112 -4.11 -29.62 -29.04
C GLN A 112 -3.60 -28.71 -27.93
N GLN A 113 -3.16 -27.49 -28.27
CA GLN A 113 -2.59 -26.55 -27.33
C GLN A 113 -3.17 -25.15 -27.55
N LEU A 114 -3.72 -24.59 -26.48
CA LEU A 114 -4.29 -23.25 -26.46
C LEU A 114 -3.68 -22.44 -25.31
N GLU A 115 -2.95 -21.38 -25.64
CA GLU A 115 -2.39 -20.43 -24.69
C GLU A 115 -3.16 -19.11 -24.76
N LEU A 116 -3.86 -18.77 -23.67
CA LEU A 116 -4.69 -17.58 -23.50
C LEU A 116 -4.22 -16.73 -22.32
N ARG A 117 -2.98 -16.89 -21.88
CA ARG A 117 -2.37 -16.07 -20.84
C ARG A 117 -2.48 -14.56 -21.15
N ASP A 118 -2.59 -13.73 -20.11
CA ASP A 118 -2.56 -12.27 -20.23
C ASP A 118 -3.66 -11.76 -21.20
N ASN A 119 -4.88 -12.33 -21.13
CA ASN A 119 -6.09 -11.84 -21.84
C ASN A 119 -7.13 -11.30 -20.83
N ASN A 120 -8.29 -10.86 -21.35
CA ASN A 120 -9.38 -10.30 -20.55
C ASN A 120 -10.44 -11.34 -20.13
N ILE A 121 -10.03 -12.58 -19.82
CA ILE A 121 -10.96 -13.68 -19.54
C ILE A 121 -11.24 -13.80 -18.04
N THR A 122 -12.33 -13.22 -17.54
CA THR A 122 -12.69 -13.31 -16.11
C THR A 122 -13.83 -14.27 -15.80
N ASP A 123 -14.68 -14.49 -16.79
CA ASP A 123 -15.79 -15.43 -16.75
C ASP A 123 -15.65 -16.40 -17.93
N LEU A 124 -15.44 -17.68 -17.60
CA LEU A 124 -15.25 -18.74 -18.59
C LEU A 124 -16.52 -18.96 -19.45
N ARG A 125 -17.71 -18.68 -18.91
CA ARG A 125 -18.98 -18.74 -19.67
C ARG A 125 -19.08 -17.57 -20.63
N ALA A 126 -18.71 -16.37 -20.19
CA ALA A 126 -18.79 -15.17 -21.03
C ALA A 126 -17.93 -15.29 -22.29
N VAL A 127 -16.80 -15.99 -22.21
CA VAL A 127 -15.92 -16.24 -23.36
C VAL A 127 -16.26 -17.51 -24.14
N ASN A 128 -17.41 -18.14 -23.86
CA ASN A 128 -17.85 -19.39 -24.49
C ASN A 128 -16.82 -20.53 -24.38
N LEU A 129 -16.15 -20.67 -23.23
CA LEU A 129 -15.14 -21.73 -23.05
C LEU A 129 -15.75 -23.13 -23.18
N ASP A 130 -17.04 -23.30 -22.85
CA ASP A 130 -17.79 -24.55 -23.03
C ASP A 130 -17.88 -24.98 -24.50
N ALA A 131 -17.79 -24.04 -25.46
CA ALA A 131 -17.68 -24.36 -26.88
C ALA A 131 -16.43 -25.23 -27.19
N LEU A 132 -15.39 -25.17 -26.34
CA LEU A 132 -14.19 -25.99 -26.49
C LEU A 132 -14.38 -27.44 -26.00
N ALA A 133 -15.48 -27.77 -25.32
CA ALA A 133 -15.73 -29.13 -24.81
C ALA A 133 -15.75 -30.20 -25.92
N GLY A 134 -16.08 -29.81 -27.15
CA GLY A 134 -16.03 -30.68 -28.34
C GLY A 134 -14.61 -30.93 -28.90
N LEU A 135 -13.60 -30.18 -28.45
CA LEU A 135 -12.22 -30.29 -28.93
C LEU A 135 -11.49 -31.48 -28.30
N THR A 136 -11.80 -32.68 -28.78
CA THR A 136 -11.31 -33.95 -28.22
C THR A 136 -9.78 -34.13 -28.22
N GLN A 137 -9.05 -33.30 -28.97
CA GLN A 137 -7.59 -33.31 -29.04
C GLN A 137 -6.92 -32.31 -28.08
N LEU A 138 -7.68 -31.43 -27.41
CA LEU A 138 -7.13 -30.40 -26.55
C LEU A 138 -6.48 -31.03 -25.30
N LYS A 139 -5.16 -30.87 -25.18
CA LYS A 139 -4.33 -31.45 -24.12
C LYS A 139 -3.72 -30.40 -23.21
N TYR A 140 -3.54 -29.17 -23.69
CA TYR A 140 -3.00 -28.05 -22.93
C TYR A 140 -3.90 -26.82 -23.03
N LEU A 141 -4.19 -26.24 -21.87
CA LEU A 141 -4.90 -24.97 -21.73
C LEU A 141 -4.15 -24.05 -20.76
N GLY A 142 -3.74 -22.88 -21.25
CA GLY A 142 -3.14 -21.81 -20.46
C GLY A 142 -4.12 -20.66 -20.24
N LEU A 143 -4.46 -20.40 -18.97
CA LEU A 143 -5.39 -19.34 -18.54
C LEU A 143 -4.75 -18.42 -17.48
N ARG A 144 -3.42 -18.38 -17.45
CA ARG A 144 -2.66 -17.54 -16.51
C ARG A 144 -3.05 -16.07 -16.62
N HIS A 145 -3.14 -15.38 -15.48
CA HIS A 145 -3.18 -13.90 -15.42
C HIS A 145 -4.23 -13.35 -16.39
N ASN A 146 -5.47 -13.83 -16.28
CA ASN A 146 -6.56 -13.19 -16.98
C ASN A 146 -7.23 -12.20 -16.04
N ARG A 147 -7.31 -10.94 -16.46
CA ARG A 147 -7.77 -9.81 -15.64
C ARG A 147 -8.82 -9.02 -16.41
N GLY A 148 -9.93 -8.75 -15.75
CA GLY A 148 -11.00 -7.93 -16.28
C GLY A 148 -10.70 -6.45 -16.15
N PRO A 149 -11.61 -5.61 -16.67
CA PRO A 149 -11.58 -4.19 -16.35
C PRO A 149 -11.54 -4.01 -14.83
N ALA A 150 -10.78 -3.01 -14.39
CA ALA A 150 -10.72 -2.58 -13.00
C ALA A 150 -12.14 -2.30 -12.48
N HIS A 151 -12.47 -2.79 -11.28
CA HIS A 151 -13.75 -2.49 -10.67
C HIS A 151 -13.83 -0.97 -10.40
N PRO A 152 -14.94 -0.28 -10.76
CA PRO A 152 -15.05 1.18 -10.60
C PRO A 152 -14.84 1.67 -9.16
N GLU A 153 -15.22 0.84 -8.18
CA GLU A 153 -15.10 1.14 -6.74
C GLU A 153 -13.84 0.53 -6.09
N SER A 154 -13.08 -0.27 -6.85
CA SER A 154 -11.83 -0.89 -6.39
C SER A 154 -10.92 -1.15 -7.59
N PRO A 155 -10.19 -0.12 -8.07
CA PRO A 155 -9.48 -0.18 -9.34
C PRO A 155 -8.38 -1.26 -9.41
N ASP A 156 -7.86 -1.67 -8.26
CA ASP A 156 -6.89 -2.76 -8.13
C ASP A 156 -7.54 -4.14 -8.04
N ASP A 157 -8.85 -4.17 -7.75
CA ASP A 157 -9.66 -5.37 -7.81
C ASP A 157 -10.11 -5.58 -9.26
N HIS A 158 -9.23 -6.20 -10.02
CA HIS A 158 -9.59 -6.76 -11.29
C HIS A 158 -10.43 -8.00 -11.04
N ALA A 159 -11.57 -8.10 -11.71
CA ALA A 159 -12.21 -9.41 -11.89
C ALA A 159 -11.16 -10.37 -12.47
N ARG A 160 -11.13 -11.59 -11.96
CA ARG A 160 -10.25 -12.67 -12.42
C ARG A 160 -11.05 -13.95 -12.44
N ILE A 161 -10.50 -14.96 -13.10
CA ILE A 161 -11.11 -16.29 -13.08
C ILE A 161 -11.23 -16.75 -11.63
N SER A 162 -12.46 -16.96 -11.17
CA SER A 162 -12.79 -17.50 -9.85
C SER A 162 -13.62 -18.76 -9.97
N ASP A 163 -14.66 -18.74 -10.83
CA ASP A 163 -15.45 -19.93 -11.18
C ASP A 163 -14.78 -20.73 -12.32
N ILE A 164 -14.31 -21.93 -11.97
CA ILE A 164 -13.71 -22.89 -12.90
C ILE A 164 -14.62 -24.08 -13.22
N SER A 165 -15.91 -24.02 -12.88
CA SER A 165 -16.86 -25.14 -13.04
C SER A 165 -16.92 -25.69 -14.45
N LEU A 166 -16.80 -24.82 -15.47
CA LEU A 166 -16.81 -25.25 -16.87
C LEU A 166 -15.60 -26.13 -17.25
N LEU A 167 -14.47 -26.01 -16.55
CA LEU A 167 -13.30 -26.83 -16.83
C LEU A 167 -13.57 -28.31 -16.62
N ALA A 168 -14.54 -28.69 -15.77
CA ALA A 168 -14.91 -30.09 -15.53
C ALA A 168 -15.30 -30.86 -16.81
N GLN A 169 -15.70 -30.15 -17.88
CA GLN A 169 -16.06 -30.74 -19.17
C GLN A 169 -14.83 -31.12 -20.02
N LEU A 170 -13.68 -30.49 -19.77
CA LEU A 170 -12.44 -30.65 -20.55
C LEU A 170 -11.61 -31.85 -20.07
N THR A 171 -12.26 -33.00 -19.89
CA THR A 171 -11.72 -34.24 -19.28
C THR A 171 -10.50 -34.86 -19.99
N ARG A 172 -10.11 -34.33 -21.16
CA ARG A 172 -8.96 -34.78 -21.95
C ARG A 172 -7.68 -34.01 -21.65
N LEU A 173 -7.73 -32.93 -20.89
CA LEU A 173 -6.57 -32.12 -20.55
C LEU A 173 -5.49 -32.94 -19.82
N GLU A 174 -4.26 -32.81 -20.31
CA GLU A 174 -3.04 -33.37 -19.72
C GLU A 174 -2.27 -32.28 -18.96
N ARG A 175 -2.44 -31.01 -19.32
CA ARG A 175 -1.75 -29.86 -18.72
C ARG A 175 -2.68 -28.67 -18.58
N LEU A 176 -2.74 -28.09 -17.38
CA LEU A 176 -3.59 -26.94 -17.08
C LEU A 176 -2.81 -25.91 -16.27
N ASP A 177 -2.83 -24.67 -16.75
CA ASP A 177 -2.15 -23.54 -16.11
C ASP A 177 -3.17 -22.46 -15.72
N LEU A 178 -3.43 -22.34 -14.42
CA LEU A 178 -4.42 -21.46 -13.80
C LEU A 178 -3.78 -20.41 -12.87
N ARG A 179 -2.47 -20.18 -12.98
CA ARG A 179 -1.78 -19.26 -12.08
C ARG A 179 -2.24 -17.81 -12.15
N ASP A 180 -2.13 -17.10 -11.03
CA ASP A 180 -2.39 -15.66 -10.91
C ASP A 180 -3.86 -15.30 -11.24
N ASN A 181 -4.78 -16.05 -10.61
CA ASN A 181 -6.24 -15.92 -10.69
C ASN A 181 -6.84 -15.84 -9.27
N HIS A 182 -8.18 -15.77 -9.14
CA HIS A 182 -8.89 -15.69 -7.86
C HIS A 182 -9.67 -16.99 -7.55
N ILE A 183 -9.09 -18.14 -7.89
CA ILE A 183 -9.73 -19.44 -7.64
C ILE A 183 -9.72 -19.70 -6.13
N SER A 184 -10.88 -20.00 -5.58
CA SER A 184 -11.08 -20.41 -4.18
C SER A 184 -11.49 -21.88 -4.05
N ASP A 185 -12.27 -22.40 -5.00
CA ASP A 185 -12.75 -23.79 -5.07
C ASP A 185 -12.07 -24.56 -6.21
N ILE A 186 -11.64 -25.78 -5.92
CA ILE A 186 -10.98 -26.70 -6.86
C ILE A 186 -11.75 -28.00 -7.10
N GLU A 187 -12.94 -28.16 -6.52
CA GLU A 187 -13.81 -29.33 -6.72
C GLU A 187 -14.05 -29.65 -8.21
N PRO A 188 -14.24 -28.66 -9.12
CA PRO A 188 -14.42 -28.93 -10.54
C PRO A 188 -13.24 -29.67 -11.21
N LEU A 189 -12.04 -29.59 -10.64
CA LEU A 189 -10.86 -30.26 -11.19
C LEU A 189 -10.93 -31.78 -11.03
N THR A 190 -11.77 -32.31 -10.13
CA THR A 190 -11.91 -33.75 -9.85
C THR A 190 -12.18 -34.58 -11.11
N ALA A 191 -12.89 -34.01 -12.10
CA ALA A 191 -13.23 -34.70 -13.36
C ALA A 191 -12.05 -34.85 -14.34
N LEU A 192 -10.92 -34.15 -14.11
CA LEU A 192 -9.80 -34.04 -15.05
C LEU A 192 -8.75 -35.15 -14.87
N HIS A 193 -9.19 -36.41 -14.80
CA HIS A 193 -8.36 -37.57 -14.43
C HIS A 193 -7.10 -37.83 -15.30
N ARG A 194 -6.96 -37.14 -16.45
CA ARG A 194 -5.80 -37.24 -17.35
C ARG A 194 -4.72 -36.18 -17.07
N LEU A 195 -4.95 -35.24 -16.16
CA LEU A 195 -3.96 -34.21 -15.84
C LEU A 195 -2.65 -34.82 -15.34
N GLU A 196 -1.57 -34.46 -16.02
CA GLU A 196 -0.19 -34.74 -15.65
C GLU A 196 0.48 -33.52 -15.02
N ARG A 197 0.06 -32.30 -15.39
CA ARG A 197 0.61 -31.04 -14.84
C ARG A 197 -0.49 -30.04 -14.50
N LEU A 198 -0.45 -29.51 -13.28
CA LEU A 198 -1.37 -28.51 -12.77
C LEU A 198 -0.60 -27.38 -12.09
N ASP A 199 -0.87 -26.15 -12.51
CA ASP A 199 -0.32 -24.94 -11.89
C ASP A 199 -1.44 -24.06 -11.34
N LEU A 200 -1.49 -23.93 -10.02
CA LEU A 200 -2.46 -23.15 -9.25
C LEU A 200 -1.77 -22.02 -8.46
N ARG A 201 -0.52 -21.70 -8.78
CA ARG A 201 0.24 -20.72 -7.99
C ARG A 201 -0.43 -19.34 -8.01
N ASP A 202 -0.24 -18.54 -6.96
CA ASP A 202 -0.79 -17.18 -6.85
C ASP A 202 -2.33 -17.16 -7.01
N ASN A 203 -3.02 -18.11 -6.36
CA ASN A 203 -4.47 -18.14 -6.17
C ASN A 203 -4.81 -17.99 -4.67
N ARG A 204 -6.10 -17.95 -4.31
CA ARG A 204 -6.56 -17.79 -2.92
C ARG A 204 -7.51 -18.93 -2.55
N LEU A 205 -6.98 -20.15 -2.52
CA LEU A 205 -7.76 -21.35 -2.22
C LEU A 205 -8.40 -21.24 -0.83
N GLN A 206 -9.70 -21.54 -0.76
CA GLN A 206 -10.48 -21.60 0.49
C GLN A 206 -11.02 -23.02 0.69
N VAL A 207 -10.14 -24.00 0.56
CA VAL A 207 -10.45 -25.42 0.79
C VAL A 207 -9.81 -25.91 2.09
N ASP A 208 -10.50 -26.82 2.77
CA ASP A 208 -10.01 -27.41 4.01
C ASP A 208 -8.75 -28.26 3.77
N ASP A 209 -8.73 -29.01 2.65
CA ASP A 209 -7.60 -29.81 2.19
C ASP A 209 -7.59 -29.96 0.64
N LEU A 210 -6.73 -30.83 0.11
CA LEU A 210 -6.56 -31.07 -1.32
C LEU A 210 -7.25 -32.37 -1.79
N SER A 211 -8.25 -32.85 -1.07
CA SER A 211 -8.97 -34.11 -1.38
C SER A 211 -9.58 -34.13 -2.78
N ALA A 212 -10.06 -32.99 -3.28
CA ALA A 212 -10.53 -32.80 -4.67
C ALA A 212 -9.49 -33.21 -5.72
N LEU A 213 -8.19 -33.05 -5.42
CA LEU A 213 -7.11 -33.48 -6.33
C LEU A 213 -6.83 -34.97 -6.24
N GLY A 214 -7.30 -35.69 -5.21
CA GLY A 214 -6.92 -37.09 -4.96
C GLY A 214 -7.35 -38.09 -6.04
N GLY A 215 -8.31 -37.71 -6.89
CA GLY A 215 -8.71 -38.46 -8.08
C GLY A 215 -7.73 -38.35 -9.26
N LEU A 216 -6.80 -37.39 -9.26
CA LEU A 216 -5.91 -37.05 -10.38
C LEU A 216 -4.66 -37.94 -10.40
N ARG A 217 -4.85 -39.26 -10.47
CA ARG A 217 -3.78 -40.26 -10.29
C ARG A 217 -2.67 -40.21 -11.36
N GLN A 218 -2.85 -39.48 -12.46
CA GLN A 218 -1.82 -39.27 -13.49
C GLN A 218 -0.94 -38.04 -13.21
N LEU A 219 -1.25 -37.25 -12.18
CA LEU A 219 -0.56 -36.00 -11.90
C LEU A 219 0.90 -36.25 -11.52
N GLN A 220 1.80 -35.62 -12.28
CA GLN A 220 3.26 -35.69 -12.12
C GLN A 220 3.84 -34.38 -11.61
N GLN A 221 3.21 -33.24 -11.93
CA GLN A 221 3.68 -31.91 -11.50
C GLN A 221 2.53 -31.11 -10.91
N LEU A 222 2.69 -30.65 -9.68
CA LEU A 222 1.75 -29.80 -8.98
C LEU A 222 2.47 -28.57 -8.42
N ASN A 223 1.99 -27.38 -8.79
CA ASN A 223 2.52 -26.13 -8.29
C ASN A 223 1.43 -25.35 -7.56
N LEU A 224 1.64 -25.16 -6.25
CA LEU A 224 0.75 -24.51 -5.30
C LEU A 224 1.44 -23.33 -4.61
N ARG A 225 2.51 -22.77 -5.19
CA ARG A 225 3.20 -21.62 -4.59
C ARG A 225 2.20 -20.48 -4.29
N ASN A 226 2.24 -19.93 -3.08
CA ASN A 226 1.42 -18.77 -2.69
C ASN A 226 -0.05 -18.95 -3.06
N SER A 227 -0.66 -20.08 -2.65
CA SER A 227 -2.03 -20.43 -3.04
C SER A 227 -3.02 -20.44 -1.87
N GLY A 228 -2.56 -20.17 -0.64
CA GLY A 228 -3.40 -20.15 0.56
C GLY A 228 -3.72 -21.53 1.12
N VAL A 229 -3.01 -22.58 0.67
CA VAL A 229 -3.23 -23.96 1.15
C VAL A 229 -2.89 -24.08 2.63
N ARG A 230 -3.78 -24.73 3.39
CA ARG A 230 -3.66 -24.96 4.84
C ARG A 230 -3.35 -26.42 5.20
N SER A 231 -3.88 -27.37 4.44
CA SER A 231 -3.70 -28.81 4.63
C SER A 231 -3.36 -29.51 3.32
N LEU A 232 -2.56 -30.57 3.40
CA LEU A 232 -2.11 -31.36 2.25
C LEU A 232 -2.88 -32.68 2.07
N GLY A 233 -3.95 -32.91 2.84
CA GLY A 233 -4.78 -34.12 2.74
C GLY A 233 -5.25 -34.37 1.31
N GLY A 234 -5.22 -35.62 0.85
CA GLY A 234 -5.49 -36.02 -0.53
C GLY A 234 -4.23 -36.19 -1.39
N ILE A 235 -3.12 -35.48 -1.11
CA ILE A 235 -1.87 -35.62 -1.88
C ILE A 235 -1.29 -37.03 -1.76
N GLU A 236 -1.47 -37.73 -0.64
CA GLU A 236 -0.96 -39.08 -0.41
C GLU A 236 -1.43 -40.10 -1.47
N THR A 237 -2.54 -39.81 -2.17
CA THR A 237 -3.09 -40.63 -3.25
C THR A 237 -2.38 -40.43 -4.60
N LEU A 238 -1.64 -39.32 -4.77
CA LEU A 238 -0.97 -38.91 -6.00
C LEU A 238 0.38 -39.62 -6.19
N ARG A 239 0.36 -40.95 -6.28
CA ARG A 239 1.58 -41.78 -6.29
C ARG A 239 2.50 -41.58 -7.51
N ASN A 240 2.05 -40.86 -8.53
CA ASN A 240 2.82 -40.50 -9.72
C ASN A 240 3.48 -39.11 -9.64
N LEU A 241 3.28 -38.38 -8.54
CA LEU A 241 3.82 -37.04 -8.38
C LEU A 241 5.36 -37.06 -8.34
N VAL A 242 5.97 -36.30 -9.25
CA VAL A 242 7.42 -36.15 -9.43
C VAL A 242 7.90 -34.78 -8.96
N HIS A 243 7.08 -33.74 -9.15
CA HIS A 243 7.41 -32.36 -8.80
C HIS A 243 6.28 -31.74 -7.97
N LEU A 244 6.62 -31.24 -6.78
CA LEU A 244 5.72 -30.50 -5.91
C LEU A 244 6.34 -29.18 -5.47
N ASN A 245 5.61 -28.09 -5.65
CA ASN A 245 6.00 -26.76 -5.18
C ASN A 245 4.94 -26.18 -4.25
N LEU A 246 5.33 -25.95 -2.99
CA LEU A 246 4.53 -25.43 -1.89
C LEU A 246 5.03 -24.06 -1.38
N HIS A 247 5.98 -23.43 -2.07
CA HIS A 247 6.63 -22.20 -1.63
C HIS A 247 5.64 -21.11 -1.20
N SER A 248 5.93 -20.40 -0.10
CA SER A 248 5.13 -19.29 0.43
C SER A 248 3.70 -19.68 0.80
N ASN A 249 3.52 -20.83 1.45
CA ASN A 249 2.26 -21.19 2.12
C ASN A 249 2.49 -21.34 3.63
N PRO A 250 2.57 -20.22 4.38
CA PRO A 250 2.89 -20.24 5.81
C PRO A 250 1.79 -20.86 6.69
N GLN A 251 0.61 -21.09 6.12
CA GLN A 251 -0.54 -21.69 6.80
C GLN A 251 -0.45 -23.23 6.88
N ILE A 252 0.41 -23.88 6.08
CA ILE A 252 0.63 -25.32 6.16
C ILE A 252 1.29 -25.64 7.50
N LYS A 253 0.61 -26.42 8.35
CA LYS A 253 1.14 -26.86 9.65
C LYS A 253 1.66 -28.29 9.65
N SER A 254 1.29 -29.11 8.67
CA SER A 254 1.78 -30.49 8.57
C SER A 254 2.11 -30.93 7.16
N ILE A 255 3.21 -31.68 7.02
CA ILE A 255 3.64 -32.32 5.77
C ILE A 255 3.45 -33.85 5.78
N ALA A 256 2.77 -34.41 6.78
CA ALA A 256 2.54 -35.85 6.90
C ALA A 256 1.96 -36.51 5.63
N PRO A 257 1.03 -35.88 4.87
CA PRO A 257 0.51 -36.43 3.62
C PRO A 257 1.56 -36.68 2.52
N LEU A 258 2.75 -36.06 2.62
CA LEU A 258 3.83 -36.27 1.66
C LEU A 258 4.62 -37.56 1.92
N ALA A 259 4.50 -38.14 3.12
CA ALA A 259 5.34 -39.25 3.54
C ALA A 259 5.20 -40.47 2.59
N GLY A 260 6.33 -41.02 2.17
CA GLY A 260 6.37 -42.24 1.35
C GLY A 260 5.88 -42.09 -0.10
N LEU A 261 5.77 -40.87 -0.64
CA LEU A 261 5.48 -40.67 -2.06
C LEU A 261 6.62 -41.25 -2.94
N PRO A 262 6.37 -42.31 -3.72
CA PRO A 262 7.44 -43.18 -4.24
C PRO A 262 8.20 -42.63 -5.45
N ARG A 263 7.72 -41.53 -6.05
CA ARG A 263 8.26 -40.96 -7.30
C ARG A 263 8.65 -39.49 -7.15
N LEU A 264 8.50 -38.90 -5.97
CA LEU A 264 8.76 -37.47 -5.77
C LEU A 264 10.26 -37.21 -5.89
N GLN A 265 10.65 -36.39 -6.87
CA GLN A 265 12.03 -36.04 -7.18
C GLN A 265 12.33 -34.58 -6.87
N THR A 266 11.36 -33.68 -7.01
CA THR A 266 11.51 -32.26 -6.67
C THR A 266 10.48 -31.85 -5.64
N LEU A 267 10.96 -31.30 -4.53
CA LEU A 267 10.15 -30.70 -3.47
C LEU A 267 10.65 -29.30 -3.14
N ILE A 268 9.82 -28.29 -3.38
CA ILE A 268 10.12 -26.88 -3.08
C ILE A 268 9.15 -26.43 -1.99
N MET A 269 9.68 -26.08 -0.81
CA MET A 269 8.90 -25.70 0.37
C MET A 269 9.39 -24.40 0.99
N ARG A 270 10.15 -23.57 0.27
CA ARG A 270 10.65 -22.29 0.80
C ARG A 270 9.54 -21.47 1.48
N ASP A 271 9.79 -20.94 2.67
CA ASP A 271 8.82 -20.18 3.47
C ASP A 271 7.57 -21.02 3.89
N VAL A 272 7.76 -22.32 4.14
CA VAL A 272 6.73 -23.21 4.73
C VAL A 272 7.23 -23.72 6.08
N PRO A 273 6.53 -23.46 7.20
CA PRO A 273 7.02 -23.72 8.55
C PRO A 273 6.89 -25.20 8.92
N ILE A 274 7.79 -26.05 8.40
CA ILE A 274 7.79 -27.49 8.69
C ILE A 274 8.39 -27.81 10.07
N GLY A 275 9.27 -26.96 10.60
CA GLY A 275 9.85 -27.14 11.93
C GLY A 275 10.57 -28.48 12.11
N GLU A 276 10.18 -29.24 13.13
CA GLU A 276 10.75 -30.56 13.47
C GLU A 276 10.31 -31.70 12.54
N GLN A 277 9.39 -31.45 11.59
CA GLN A 277 8.80 -32.49 10.73
C GLN A 277 9.73 -33.00 9.62
N LEU A 278 11.02 -32.63 9.63
CA LEU A 278 11.99 -33.05 8.62
C LEU A 278 12.18 -34.58 8.58
N GLU A 279 11.88 -35.29 9.67
CA GLU A 279 11.87 -36.76 9.70
C GLU A 279 10.97 -37.40 8.64
N LEU A 280 9.88 -36.72 8.25
CA LEU A 280 8.97 -37.21 7.20
C LEU A 280 9.61 -37.14 5.82
N ILE A 281 10.52 -36.19 5.59
CA ILE A 281 11.28 -36.06 4.34
C ILE A 281 12.25 -37.23 4.15
N GLU A 282 12.74 -37.84 5.24
CA GLU A 282 13.57 -39.04 5.21
C GLU A 282 12.90 -40.22 4.48
N THR A 283 11.57 -40.21 4.39
CA THR A 283 10.75 -41.25 3.74
C THR A 283 10.62 -41.09 2.21
N LEU A 284 11.28 -40.10 1.61
CA LEU A 284 11.20 -39.77 0.18
C LEU A 284 12.46 -40.23 -0.59
N PRO A 285 12.57 -41.53 -0.95
CA PRO A 285 13.84 -42.13 -1.39
C PRO A 285 14.33 -41.66 -2.78
N THR A 286 13.47 -41.02 -3.58
CA THR A 286 13.78 -40.60 -4.95
C THR A 286 14.14 -39.12 -5.07
N LEU A 287 14.26 -38.40 -3.96
CA LEU A 287 14.42 -36.95 -3.99
C LEU A 287 15.76 -36.55 -4.60
N GLN A 288 15.73 -35.64 -5.56
CA GLN A 288 16.90 -35.10 -6.27
C GLN A 288 17.02 -33.59 -6.06
N ARG A 289 15.90 -32.89 -5.90
CA ARG A 289 15.85 -31.46 -5.63
C ARG A 289 15.02 -31.16 -4.39
N LEU A 290 15.65 -30.51 -3.40
CA LEU A 290 15.01 -30.07 -2.17
C LEU A 290 15.32 -28.59 -1.92
N ASN A 291 14.28 -27.78 -1.78
CA ASN A 291 14.42 -26.42 -1.29
C ASN A 291 13.58 -26.26 -0.03
N ILE A 292 14.26 -26.17 1.11
CA ILE A 292 13.68 -25.95 2.43
C ILE A 292 14.15 -24.62 3.01
N ARG A 293 14.46 -23.62 2.18
CA ARG A 293 14.91 -22.31 2.66
C ARG A 293 13.86 -21.67 3.57
N ASN A 294 14.28 -21.13 4.72
CA ASN A 294 13.38 -20.47 5.68
C ASN A 294 12.16 -21.33 6.07
N CYS A 295 12.38 -22.60 6.44
CA CYS A 295 11.30 -23.53 6.80
C CYS A 295 11.22 -23.84 8.30
N GLY A 296 11.99 -23.11 9.13
CA GLY A 296 12.07 -23.35 10.57
C GLY A 296 12.79 -24.64 10.95
N VAL A 297 13.59 -25.22 10.03
CA VAL A 297 14.33 -26.46 10.31
C VAL A 297 15.47 -26.18 11.27
N THR A 298 15.58 -26.98 12.33
CA THR A 298 16.62 -26.85 13.36
C THR A 298 17.57 -28.05 13.41
N ASP A 299 17.15 -29.21 12.92
CA ASP A 299 17.92 -30.46 12.91
C ASP A 299 18.02 -31.04 11.49
N LEU A 300 19.24 -31.15 10.96
CA LEU A 300 19.52 -31.70 9.63
C LEU A 300 19.85 -33.20 9.63
N ARG A 301 19.85 -33.89 10.79
CA ARG A 301 20.12 -35.34 10.85
C ARG A 301 19.17 -36.18 9.98
N PRO A 302 17.86 -35.89 9.88
CA PRO A 302 17.00 -36.60 8.93
C PRO A 302 17.44 -36.43 7.46
N LEU A 303 17.87 -35.23 7.08
CA LEU A 303 18.39 -34.97 5.74
C LEU A 303 19.70 -35.72 5.47
N ALA A 304 20.60 -35.78 6.46
CA ALA A 304 21.82 -36.57 6.39
C ALA A 304 21.52 -38.07 6.18
N ARG A 305 20.53 -38.63 6.91
CA ARG A 305 20.12 -40.03 6.74
C ARG A 305 19.49 -40.31 5.37
N LEU A 306 18.76 -39.33 4.81
CA LEU A 306 18.26 -39.41 3.45
C LEU A 306 19.41 -39.44 2.43
N MET A 307 20.40 -38.54 2.59
CA MET A 307 21.60 -38.49 1.74
C MET A 307 22.44 -39.76 1.83
N GLN A 308 22.56 -40.33 3.04
CA GLN A 308 23.24 -41.61 3.28
C GLN A 308 22.62 -42.77 2.47
N ARG A 309 21.30 -42.71 2.21
CA ARG A 309 20.58 -43.71 1.40
C ARG A 309 20.66 -43.44 -0.12
N GLY A 310 21.41 -42.43 -0.54
CA GLY A 310 21.71 -42.11 -1.95
C GLY A 310 20.75 -41.12 -2.62
N ALA A 311 19.78 -40.57 -1.90
CA ALA A 311 18.96 -39.46 -2.39
C ALA A 311 19.72 -38.13 -2.25
N LEU A 312 19.35 -37.09 -3.00
CA LEU A 312 20.02 -35.77 -2.97
C LEU A 312 21.55 -35.84 -3.15
N GLN A 313 22.00 -36.74 -4.02
CA GLN A 313 23.40 -36.95 -4.38
C GLN A 313 23.53 -37.00 -5.91
N ASP A 314 24.62 -36.45 -6.44
CA ASP A 314 24.92 -36.53 -7.86
C ASP A 314 25.24 -37.99 -8.26
N ASP A 315 24.75 -38.39 -9.42
CA ASP A 315 25.14 -39.61 -10.13
C ASP A 315 25.22 -39.29 -11.64
N PRO A 316 26.38 -38.79 -12.11
CA PRO A 316 26.57 -38.40 -13.50
C PRO A 316 26.38 -39.55 -14.50
N GLN A 317 26.59 -40.81 -14.09
CA GLN A 317 26.40 -41.98 -14.97
C GLN A 317 24.93 -42.21 -15.29
N ARG A 318 24.04 -41.86 -14.36
CA ARG A 318 22.58 -41.88 -14.53
C ARG A 318 22.00 -40.53 -14.95
N GLY A 319 22.84 -39.50 -15.13
CA GLY A 319 22.41 -38.15 -15.45
C GLY A 319 21.66 -37.45 -14.30
N ILE A 320 21.90 -37.86 -13.05
CA ILE A 320 21.27 -37.28 -11.86
C ILE A 320 22.20 -36.19 -11.31
N TYR A 321 21.65 -34.99 -11.12
CA TYR A 321 22.33 -33.87 -10.48
C TYR A 321 21.44 -33.35 -9.36
N ALA A 322 21.93 -33.43 -8.13
CA ALA A 322 21.21 -33.01 -6.95
C ALA A 322 21.21 -31.50 -6.78
N GLU A 323 20.09 -30.96 -6.28
CA GLU A 323 19.95 -29.56 -5.92
C GLU A 323 19.39 -29.42 -4.50
N VAL A 324 20.11 -28.73 -3.63
CA VAL A 324 19.75 -28.60 -2.21
C VAL A 324 19.90 -27.13 -1.78
N ASP A 325 18.82 -26.52 -1.31
CA ASP A 325 18.84 -25.19 -0.67
C ASP A 325 18.28 -25.29 0.75
N ILE A 326 19.15 -25.08 1.74
CA ILE A 326 18.85 -25.15 3.18
C ILE A 326 19.05 -23.81 3.89
N ARG A 327 19.28 -22.71 3.15
CA ARG A 327 19.56 -21.39 3.74
C ARG A 327 18.41 -20.88 4.60
N GLU A 328 18.70 -19.89 5.44
CA GLU A 328 17.70 -19.22 6.29
C GLU A 328 16.96 -20.13 7.29
N ASN A 329 17.39 -21.38 7.46
CA ASN A 329 16.94 -22.22 8.57
C ASN A 329 17.73 -21.93 9.85
N LEU A 330 17.12 -22.23 11.00
CA LEU A 330 17.68 -22.06 12.33
C LEU A 330 18.43 -23.33 12.78
N VAL A 331 19.31 -23.83 11.92
CA VAL A 331 20.05 -25.07 12.20
C VAL A 331 20.88 -24.89 13.46
N SER A 332 20.69 -25.78 14.43
CA SER A 332 21.38 -25.72 15.72
C SER A 332 22.89 -25.85 15.54
N PHE A 333 23.66 -25.01 16.24
CA PHE A 333 25.13 -25.09 16.29
C PHE A 333 25.64 -25.80 17.56
N SER A 334 24.79 -26.66 18.17
CA SER A 334 25.18 -27.51 19.32
C SER A 334 26.02 -28.71 18.87
N GLU A 335 26.70 -29.41 19.78
CA GLU A 335 27.46 -30.62 19.40
C GLU A 335 26.56 -31.86 19.15
N PRO A 336 26.73 -32.56 18.01
CA PRO A 336 27.59 -32.20 16.87
C PRO A 336 26.95 -31.09 16.03
N ASP A 337 27.78 -30.16 15.52
CA ASP A 337 27.35 -29.02 14.70
C ASP A 337 26.28 -29.44 13.68
N GLY A 338 25.13 -28.78 13.70
CA GLY A 338 23.97 -29.18 12.90
C GLY A 338 24.22 -29.14 11.40
N TYR A 339 25.26 -28.47 10.91
CA TYR A 339 25.70 -28.57 9.52
C TYR A 339 26.74 -29.67 9.29
N ALA A 340 27.56 -30.01 10.28
CA ALA A 340 28.60 -31.03 10.16
C ALA A 340 28.03 -32.40 9.75
N VAL A 341 26.78 -32.70 10.13
CA VAL A 341 26.11 -33.96 9.73
C VAL A 341 25.92 -34.11 8.22
N LEU A 342 25.98 -33.03 7.45
CA LEU A 342 25.89 -33.04 5.98
C LEU A 342 27.25 -33.06 5.28
N GLU A 343 28.35 -32.77 5.98
CA GLU A 343 29.70 -32.68 5.40
C GLU A 343 30.08 -33.89 4.52
N PRO A 344 29.83 -35.16 4.94
CA PRO A 344 30.21 -36.32 4.12
C PRO A 344 29.51 -36.39 2.75
N TYR A 345 28.41 -35.67 2.58
CA TYR A 345 27.54 -35.74 1.41
C TYR A 345 27.55 -34.46 0.57
N TRP A 346 27.94 -33.33 1.19
CA TRP A 346 27.77 -32.00 0.61
C TRP A 346 28.54 -31.81 -0.68
N ASP A 347 29.76 -32.35 -0.73
CA ASP A 347 30.64 -32.19 -1.89
C ASP A 347 30.14 -32.87 -3.15
N ASN A 348 29.28 -33.89 -3.00
CA ASN A 348 28.66 -34.64 -4.09
C ASN A 348 27.25 -34.10 -4.47
N VAL A 349 27.03 -32.79 -4.30
CA VAL A 349 25.82 -32.08 -4.76
C VAL A 349 26.22 -30.95 -5.72
N ALA A 350 25.85 -31.06 -6.99
CA ALA A 350 26.26 -30.12 -8.03
C ALA A 350 25.67 -28.73 -7.83
N ARG A 351 24.42 -28.65 -7.32
CA ARG A 351 23.68 -27.40 -7.16
C ARG A 351 23.27 -27.18 -5.72
N ARG A 352 24.23 -26.82 -4.87
CA ARG A 352 24.01 -26.59 -3.44
C ARG A 352 23.97 -25.10 -3.07
N ARG A 353 23.11 -24.77 -2.11
CA ARG A 353 22.97 -23.46 -1.48
C ARG A 353 22.86 -23.66 0.04
N PRO A 354 23.80 -23.14 0.85
CA PRO A 354 25.00 -22.39 0.45
C PRO A 354 25.98 -23.23 -0.41
N GLN A 355 26.95 -22.61 -1.09
CA GLN A 355 27.87 -23.35 -1.97
C GLN A 355 28.89 -24.21 -1.18
N GLN A 356 29.14 -23.85 0.08
CA GLN A 356 29.94 -24.58 1.06
C GLN A 356 29.14 -24.61 2.37
N LEU A 357 29.20 -25.70 3.13
CA LEU A 357 28.66 -25.71 4.50
C LEU A 357 29.55 -24.80 5.38
N PRO A 358 29.00 -24.19 6.43
CA PRO A 358 29.82 -23.53 7.45
C PRO A 358 30.82 -24.53 8.04
N PRO A 359 32.12 -24.17 8.20
CA PRO A 359 33.05 -25.02 8.93
C PRO A 359 32.69 -25.12 10.42
N PRO A 360 33.08 -26.20 11.13
CA PRO A 360 32.82 -26.37 12.55
C PRO A 360 33.29 -25.17 13.37
N LEU A 361 32.45 -24.69 14.29
CA LEU A 361 32.79 -23.55 15.14
C LEU A 361 34.02 -23.88 16.00
N SER A 362 35.07 -23.06 15.94
CA SER A 362 36.24 -23.23 16.80
C SER A 362 35.97 -22.88 18.26
N ARG A 363 34.93 -22.06 18.53
CA ARG A 363 34.45 -21.63 19.86
C ARG A 363 35.55 -21.13 20.80
N GLU A 364 36.61 -20.56 20.23
CA GLU A 364 37.72 -19.94 20.99
C GLU A 364 37.33 -18.59 21.58
N VAL A 365 36.37 -17.90 20.97
CA VAL A 365 35.70 -16.69 21.45
C VAL A 365 34.21 -16.88 21.16
N LEU A 366 33.35 -16.43 22.08
CA LEU A 366 31.90 -16.52 21.98
C LEU A 366 31.30 -15.13 21.81
N ILE A 367 30.25 -14.99 21.02
CA ILE A 367 29.37 -13.82 21.01
C ILE A 367 28.47 -13.92 22.25
N SER A 368 28.82 -13.29 23.36
CA SER A 368 28.07 -13.45 24.61
C SER A 368 26.68 -12.84 24.53
N GLU A 369 26.56 -11.64 23.97
CA GLU A 369 25.34 -10.84 24.03
C GLU A 369 25.29 -9.81 22.88
N VAL A 370 24.10 -9.49 22.40
CA VAL A 370 23.86 -8.54 21.32
C VAL A 370 22.65 -7.69 21.60
N MET A 371 22.71 -6.39 21.30
CA MET A 371 21.59 -5.47 21.33
C MET A 371 21.46 -4.73 20.00
N SER A 372 20.33 -4.90 19.33
CA SER A 372 20.04 -4.32 18.01
C SER A 372 19.18 -3.05 18.03
N SER A 373 18.89 -2.53 19.23
CA SER A 373 18.16 -1.27 19.42
C SER A 373 18.51 -0.67 20.77
N ASN A 374 19.69 -0.06 20.86
CA ASN A 374 20.18 0.58 22.07
C ASN A 374 19.63 2.00 22.21
N GLY A 375 18.98 2.29 23.33
CA GLY A 375 18.32 3.58 23.55
C GLY A 375 18.78 4.31 24.79
N SER A 376 19.08 3.55 25.83
CA SER A 376 19.44 4.08 27.15
C SER A 376 20.38 3.15 27.93
N THR A 377 20.62 1.93 27.44
CA THR A 377 21.37 0.91 28.17
C THR A 377 22.83 1.31 28.41
N ILE A 378 23.57 1.65 27.35
CA ILE A 378 24.98 2.06 27.44
C ILE A 378 25.35 2.96 26.26
N ASP A 379 26.06 4.06 26.49
CA ASP A 379 26.51 4.96 25.42
C ASP A 379 27.91 4.59 24.89
N ASP A 380 28.22 5.06 23.68
CA ASP A 380 29.55 4.97 23.07
C ASP A 380 30.55 6.01 23.59
N GLY A 381 30.26 6.70 24.70
CA GLY A 381 31.07 7.75 25.33
C GLY A 381 31.01 9.11 24.69
N SER A 382 30.42 9.21 23.50
CA SER A 382 30.05 10.49 22.90
C SER A 382 28.63 10.93 23.27
N GLY A 383 27.93 10.09 24.06
CA GLY A 383 26.51 10.25 24.39
C GLY A 383 25.56 9.67 23.33
N ALA A 384 26.08 8.94 22.34
CA ALA A 384 25.27 8.20 21.38
C ALA A 384 25.06 6.76 21.85
N TYR A 385 23.91 6.16 21.48
CA TYR A 385 23.53 4.81 21.85
C TYR A 385 23.45 3.91 20.60
N PRO A 386 24.58 3.55 19.96
CA PRO A 386 24.57 2.62 18.85
C PRO A 386 24.29 1.19 19.33
N ASP A 387 23.87 0.33 18.40
CA ASP A 387 23.77 -1.11 18.61
C ASP A 387 25.12 -1.67 19.04
N TRP A 388 25.13 -2.81 19.74
CA TRP A 388 26.39 -3.39 20.20
C TRP A 388 26.39 -4.91 20.17
N ILE A 389 27.60 -5.44 20.04
CA ILE A 389 27.93 -6.88 20.07
C ILE A 389 28.98 -7.05 21.15
N GLU A 390 28.77 -8.00 22.05
CA GLU A 390 29.74 -8.39 23.05
C GLU A 390 30.36 -9.75 22.71
N LEU A 391 31.68 -9.82 22.83
CA LEU A 391 32.45 -11.04 22.75
C LEU A 391 32.99 -11.43 24.13
N TYR A 392 33.04 -12.73 24.40
CA TYR A 392 33.59 -13.33 25.60
C TYR A 392 34.65 -14.38 25.26
N ASN A 393 35.79 -14.34 25.94
CA ASN A 393 36.83 -15.36 25.85
C ASN A 393 36.67 -16.37 27.00
N PRO A 394 36.14 -17.59 26.76
CA PRO A 394 36.00 -18.63 27.79
C PRO A 394 37.34 -19.29 28.18
N GLY A 395 38.42 -19.01 27.43
CA GLY A 395 39.74 -19.59 27.64
C GLY A 395 40.50 -18.99 28.82
N ASN A 396 41.59 -19.66 29.19
CA ASN A 396 42.54 -19.23 30.21
C ASN A 396 43.76 -18.48 29.65
N VAL A 397 43.74 -18.14 28.37
CA VAL A 397 44.78 -17.38 27.66
C VAL A 397 44.15 -16.25 26.86
N THR A 398 44.89 -15.16 26.67
CA THR A 398 44.51 -14.03 25.81
C THR A 398 44.36 -14.49 24.36
N VAL A 399 43.30 -14.04 23.69
CA VAL A 399 43.06 -14.30 22.25
C VAL A 399 43.34 -13.03 21.46
N ASP A 400 44.25 -13.10 20.49
CA ASP A 400 44.50 -12.05 19.51
C ASP A 400 43.45 -12.12 18.40
N LEU A 401 42.71 -11.04 18.21
CA LEU A 401 41.67 -10.89 17.19
C LEU A 401 42.17 -10.11 15.97
N SER A 402 43.45 -9.76 15.89
CA SER A 402 44.02 -9.04 14.74
C SER A 402 43.67 -9.75 13.43
N GLY A 403 43.01 -9.02 12.53
CA GLY A 403 42.61 -9.52 11.22
C GLY A 403 41.39 -10.45 11.20
N TYR A 404 40.78 -10.78 12.34
CA TYR A 404 39.48 -11.48 12.39
C TYR A 404 38.40 -10.61 11.72
N TYR A 405 37.25 -11.20 11.40
CA TYR A 405 36.12 -10.49 10.82
C TYR A 405 34.85 -10.65 11.64
N LEU A 406 34.04 -9.58 11.70
CA LEU A 406 32.67 -9.59 12.19
C LEU A 406 31.71 -9.23 11.04
N SER A 407 30.54 -9.86 11.01
CA SER A 407 29.45 -9.49 10.09
C SER A 407 28.08 -9.65 10.72
N ASP A 408 27.15 -8.83 10.26
CA ASP A 408 25.70 -8.87 10.51
C ASP A 408 24.90 -9.73 9.49
N HIS A 409 25.58 -10.42 8.56
CA HIS A 409 24.94 -11.10 7.44
C HIS A 409 25.38 -12.56 7.36
N ARG A 410 24.43 -13.49 7.27
CA ARG A 410 24.70 -14.94 7.28
C ARG A 410 25.59 -15.44 6.14
N ASP A 411 25.49 -14.78 4.99
CA ASP A 411 26.19 -15.17 3.76
C ASP A 411 27.46 -14.31 3.49
N SER A 412 27.80 -13.37 4.38
CA SER A 412 29.00 -12.53 4.26
C SER A 412 29.84 -12.69 5.52
N ASN A 413 31.03 -13.27 5.43
CA ASN A 413 31.86 -13.55 6.61
C ASN A 413 32.92 -12.47 6.88
N THR A 414 33.05 -11.46 6.01
CA THR A 414 34.19 -10.53 5.99
C THR A 414 33.78 -9.06 5.91
N ARG A 415 32.64 -8.68 6.52
CA ARG A 415 32.08 -7.32 6.37
C ARG A 415 32.87 -6.24 7.11
N TRP A 416 33.35 -6.54 8.31
CA TRP A 416 34.19 -5.65 9.10
C TRP A 416 35.38 -6.41 9.66
N GLN A 417 36.59 -5.88 9.51
CA GLN A 417 37.82 -6.52 9.98
C GLN A 417 38.28 -5.88 11.30
N PHE A 418 38.67 -6.71 12.25
CA PHE A 418 39.27 -6.27 13.51
C PHE A 418 40.62 -5.59 13.25
N PRO A 419 40.86 -4.38 13.80
CA PRO A 419 42.14 -3.70 13.71
C PRO A 419 43.29 -4.48 14.35
N ASP A 420 44.50 -4.29 13.82
CA ASP A 420 45.72 -4.88 14.38
C ASP A 420 45.90 -4.49 15.87
N GLY A 421 46.28 -5.46 16.68
CA GLY A 421 46.48 -5.31 18.13
C GLY A 421 45.20 -5.47 18.97
N THR A 422 44.06 -5.77 18.36
CA THR A 422 42.84 -6.06 19.12
C THR A 422 42.94 -7.44 19.79
N ALA A 423 42.75 -7.52 21.10
CA ALA A 423 42.80 -8.78 21.85
C ALA A 423 41.75 -8.83 22.97
N ILE A 424 41.37 -10.04 23.37
CA ILE A 424 40.51 -10.29 24.55
C ILE A 424 41.30 -11.11 25.57
N GLU A 425 41.49 -10.57 26.76
CA GLU A 425 42.14 -11.26 27.88
C GLU A 425 41.40 -12.55 28.28
N ALA A 426 42.11 -13.45 28.96
CA ALA A 426 41.51 -14.67 29.51
C ALA A 426 40.31 -14.33 30.41
N ALA A 427 39.17 -15.01 30.21
CA ALA A 427 37.90 -14.73 30.88
C ALA A 427 37.40 -13.27 30.74
N GLY A 428 37.90 -12.53 29.74
CA GLY A 428 37.55 -11.13 29.47
C GLY A 428 36.37 -10.98 28.50
N TYR A 429 35.81 -9.77 28.50
CA TYR A 429 34.75 -9.33 27.58
C TYR A 429 35.29 -8.22 26.67
N LEU A 430 34.78 -8.15 25.44
CA LEU A 430 35.05 -7.07 24.49
C LEU A 430 33.75 -6.58 23.90
N LEU A 431 33.45 -5.29 24.12
CA LEU A 431 32.28 -4.62 23.56
C LEU A 431 32.62 -3.95 22.23
N LEU A 432 31.77 -4.15 21.23
CA LEU A 432 31.87 -3.55 19.90
C LEU A 432 30.60 -2.76 19.59
N TRP A 433 30.75 -1.54 19.09
CA TRP A 433 29.64 -0.70 18.67
C TRP A 433 29.33 -0.95 17.20
N ALA A 434 28.17 -1.52 16.91
CA ALA A 434 27.65 -1.62 15.56
C ALA A 434 27.00 -0.27 15.17
N SER A 435 27.83 0.73 14.89
CA SER A 435 27.40 2.12 14.65
C SER A 435 27.35 2.52 13.17
N GLY A 436 28.00 1.76 12.28
CA GLY A 436 28.27 2.15 10.89
C GLY A 436 29.47 3.09 10.72
N GLY A 437 30.27 3.32 11.77
CA GLY A 437 31.40 4.27 11.78
C GLY A 437 32.73 3.74 11.22
N ASP A 438 32.89 2.41 11.13
CA ASP A 438 34.05 1.71 10.56
C ASP A 438 35.44 2.10 11.12
N GLY A 439 35.85 1.48 12.25
CA GLY A 439 37.21 1.55 12.77
C GLY A 439 37.30 1.75 14.28
N VAL A 440 38.38 2.41 14.73
CA VAL A 440 38.59 2.77 16.14
C VAL A 440 38.22 4.24 16.34
N GLY A 441 37.30 4.52 17.26
CA GLY A 441 36.91 5.87 17.65
C GLY A 441 38.06 6.63 18.33
N PRO A 442 37.96 7.98 18.45
CA PRO A 442 38.99 8.79 19.13
C PRO A 442 39.24 8.42 20.59
N ASP A 443 38.31 7.72 21.22
CA ASP A 443 38.34 7.22 22.60
C ASP A 443 38.88 5.78 22.71
N GLY A 444 39.29 5.17 21.60
CA GLY A 444 39.82 3.81 21.54
C GLY A 444 38.77 2.72 21.38
N ARG A 445 37.49 3.05 21.24
CA ARG A 445 36.39 2.06 21.13
C ARG A 445 36.20 1.58 19.70
N LEU A 446 35.80 0.32 19.55
CA LEU A 446 35.64 -0.32 18.25
C LEU A 446 34.25 -0.06 17.68
N HIS A 447 34.19 0.47 16.46
CA HIS A 447 32.99 0.74 15.70
C HIS A 447 32.96 -0.08 14.41
N THR A 448 31.93 -0.91 14.20
CA THR A 448 31.82 -1.68 12.97
C THR A 448 31.35 -0.82 11.80
N SER A 449 31.58 -1.29 10.57
CA SER A 449 31.10 -0.66 9.33
C SER A 449 29.58 -0.85 9.09
N PHE A 450 28.87 -1.44 10.05
CA PHE A 450 27.46 -1.76 9.94
C PHE A 450 26.72 -1.47 11.25
N ARG A 451 25.39 -1.55 11.17
CA ARG A 451 24.47 -1.49 12.32
C ARG A 451 23.69 -2.78 12.39
N ILE A 452 23.06 -3.06 13.52
CA ILE A 452 22.27 -4.27 13.64
C ILE A 452 20.81 -3.97 13.31
N SER A 453 20.22 -4.75 12.42
CA SER A 453 18.78 -4.65 12.13
C SER A 453 17.95 -5.04 13.35
N ALA A 454 17.16 -4.10 13.86
CA ALA A 454 16.16 -4.36 14.89
C ALA A 454 15.06 -5.36 14.47
N ASP A 455 14.93 -5.64 13.16
CA ASP A 455 14.00 -6.65 12.62
C ASP A 455 14.59 -8.07 12.66
N GLY A 456 15.80 -8.22 13.23
CA GLY A 456 16.53 -9.47 13.37
C GLY A 456 17.47 -9.76 12.19
N GLU A 457 18.65 -10.30 12.50
CA GLU A 457 19.68 -10.73 11.55
C GLU A 457 20.78 -11.55 12.29
N ALA A 458 21.95 -11.78 11.71
CA ALA A 458 22.95 -12.69 12.31
C ALA A 458 24.28 -12.00 12.63
N ALA A 459 24.82 -12.18 13.83
CA ALA A 459 26.20 -11.85 14.14
C ALA A 459 27.11 -13.06 13.84
N VAL A 460 28.17 -12.86 13.07
CA VAL A 460 29.11 -13.91 12.65
C VAL A 460 30.54 -13.45 12.87
N LEU A 461 31.29 -14.18 13.70
CA LEU A 461 32.72 -13.99 13.96
C LEU A 461 33.54 -15.01 13.16
N THR A 462 34.53 -14.55 12.40
CA THR A 462 35.34 -15.36 11.48
C THR A 462 36.83 -15.07 11.68
N ARG A 463 37.69 -16.08 11.51
CA ARG A 463 39.14 -15.93 11.55
C ARG A 463 39.69 -15.11 10.36
N PRO A 464 40.99 -14.73 10.38
CA PRO A 464 41.59 -13.92 9.31
C PRO A 464 41.62 -14.57 7.92
N ASP A 465 41.36 -15.88 7.82
CA ASP A 465 41.19 -16.56 6.53
C ASP A 465 39.86 -16.21 5.82
N GLY A 466 38.97 -15.47 6.50
CA GLY A 466 37.65 -15.07 6.01
C GLY A 466 36.68 -16.23 5.80
N ARG A 467 37.02 -17.44 6.27
CA ARG A 467 36.27 -18.69 6.03
C ARG A 467 35.96 -19.44 7.32
N SER A 468 36.93 -19.57 8.22
CA SER A 468 36.78 -20.34 9.46
C SER A 468 35.98 -19.55 10.47
N ARG A 469 34.74 -19.99 10.75
CA ARG A 469 33.86 -19.34 11.72
C ARG A 469 34.29 -19.70 13.14
N VAL A 470 34.37 -18.67 13.97
CA VAL A 470 34.75 -18.77 15.38
C VAL A 470 33.49 -19.00 16.21
N ASP A 471 32.51 -18.11 16.02
CA ASP A 471 31.19 -18.20 16.62
C ASP A 471 30.15 -17.46 15.78
N ALA A 472 28.88 -17.76 16.02
CA ALA A 472 27.78 -17.03 15.42
C ALA A 472 26.50 -17.12 16.22
N LEU A 473 25.68 -16.09 16.08
CA LEU A 473 24.43 -15.94 16.80
C LEU A 473 23.38 -15.35 15.85
N LEU A 474 22.20 -15.97 15.81
CA LEU A 474 21.06 -15.35 15.17
C LEU A 474 20.30 -14.50 16.17
N ILE A 475 20.08 -13.24 15.81
CA ILE A 475 19.42 -12.22 16.60
C ILE A 475 17.96 -12.16 16.12
N PRO A 476 16.96 -12.45 16.98
CA PRO A 476 15.56 -12.21 16.64
C PRO A 476 15.28 -10.70 16.58
N PRO A 477 14.10 -10.27 16.12
CA PRO A 477 13.67 -8.90 16.39
C PRO A 477 13.70 -8.64 17.91
N LEU A 478 14.35 -7.55 18.33
CA LEU A 478 14.48 -7.21 19.74
C LEU A 478 13.76 -5.89 20.05
N PRO A 479 12.97 -5.83 21.14
CA PRO A 479 12.52 -4.56 21.68
C PRO A 479 13.70 -3.67 22.04
N ARG A 480 13.46 -2.36 22.07
CA ARG A 480 14.46 -1.37 22.47
C ARG A 480 14.96 -1.65 23.90
N ASP A 481 16.26 -1.51 24.10
CA ASP A 481 16.94 -1.77 25.39
C ASP A 481 16.71 -3.20 25.93
N ARG A 482 16.52 -4.16 25.02
CA ARG A 482 16.61 -5.60 25.28
C ARG A 482 17.75 -6.19 24.47
N SER A 483 18.38 -7.21 25.01
CA SER A 483 19.49 -7.90 24.38
C SER A 483 19.21 -9.38 24.25
N TRP A 484 19.93 -10.02 23.35
CA TRP A 484 19.85 -11.45 23.06
C TRP A 484 21.23 -12.06 23.19
N GLY A 485 21.35 -13.14 23.93
CA GLY A 485 22.66 -13.72 24.19
C GLY A 485 22.63 -15.04 24.93
N ARG A 486 23.82 -15.56 25.21
CA ARG A 486 24.02 -16.80 25.95
C ARG A 486 23.80 -16.57 27.44
N ARG A 487 23.04 -17.46 28.09
CA ARG A 487 22.71 -17.36 29.52
C ARG A 487 23.94 -17.43 30.42
N ASP A 488 24.83 -18.39 30.21
CA ASP A 488 26.11 -18.44 30.95
C ASP A 488 27.27 -18.87 30.04
N PRO A 489 27.83 -17.96 29.24
CA PRO A 489 28.92 -18.28 28.32
C PRO A 489 30.19 -18.74 29.06
N ARG A 490 30.33 -18.42 30.36
CA ARG A 490 31.48 -18.84 31.20
C ARG A 490 31.43 -20.32 31.56
N ALA A 491 30.25 -20.94 31.52
CA ALA A 491 30.11 -22.37 31.77
C ALA A 491 30.62 -23.21 30.59
N TYR A 492 30.95 -22.61 29.44
CA TYR A 492 31.40 -23.33 28.25
C TYR A 492 32.69 -24.14 28.53
N PRO A 493 32.81 -25.41 28.07
CA PRO A 493 31.89 -26.16 27.20
C PRO A 493 30.85 -27.03 27.93
N ALA A 494 30.53 -26.74 29.20
CA ALA A 494 29.53 -27.51 29.94
C ALA A 494 28.14 -27.39 29.30
N ARG A 495 27.34 -28.47 29.46
CA ARG A 495 25.98 -28.55 28.93
C ARG A 495 25.11 -27.44 29.53
N GLY A 496 24.57 -26.57 28.67
CA GLY A 496 23.73 -25.42 29.06
C GLY A 496 24.38 -24.05 28.79
N ALA A 497 25.70 -23.97 28.57
CA ALA A 497 26.40 -22.71 28.32
C ALA A 497 25.99 -21.98 27.02
N ASP A 498 25.41 -22.71 26.06
CA ASP A 498 24.93 -22.19 24.77
C ASP A 498 23.43 -21.89 24.75
N GLU A 499 22.74 -21.95 25.89
CA GLU A 499 21.33 -21.57 25.99
C GLU A 499 21.15 -20.09 25.66
N LEU A 500 20.37 -19.78 24.62
CA LEU A 500 20.10 -18.41 24.18
C LEU A 500 18.81 -17.88 24.79
N VAL A 501 18.87 -16.68 25.30
CA VAL A 501 17.76 -16.02 25.99
C VAL A 501 17.69 -14.54 25.64
N THR A 502 16.49 -13.97 25.72
CA THR A 502 16.32 -12.50 25.67
C THR A 502 16.46 -11.98 27.08
N PHE A 503 17.42 -11.09 27.31
CA PHE A 503 17.59 -10.46 28.62
C PHE A 503 16.69 -9.24 28.74
N ALA A 504 15.97 -9.16 29.86
CA ALA A 504 15.26 -7.95 30.25
C ALA A 504 16.22 -6.84 30.68
N VAL A 505 17.29 -7.23 31.38
CA VAL A 505 18.39 -6.35 31.77
C VAL A 505 19.66 -6.81 31.07
N PRO A 506 20.12 -6.06 30.05
CA PRO A 506 21.36 -6.34 29.35
C PRO A 506 22.60 -6.27 30.26
N THR A 507 23.66 -6.99 29.93
CA THR A 507 24.87 -7.14 30.76
C THR A 507 26.19 -6.74 30.10
N PRO A 508 26.29 -5.57 29.44
CA PRO A 508 27.53 -5.16 28.76
C PRO A 508 28.73 -5.07 29.73
N GLY A 509 29.82 -5.72 29.35
CA GLY A 509 31.07 -5.87 30.09
C GLY A 509 31.02 -6.83 31.29
N SER A 510 29.92 -7.57 31.49
CA SER A 510 29.64 -8.33 32.72
C SER A 510 29.09 -9.73 32.44
N ALA A 511 28.91 -10.54 33.48
CA ALA A 511 28.42 -11.92 33.32
C ALA A 511 26.89 -12.00 33.24
N ASN A 512 26.39 -12.75 32.26
CA ASN A 512 24.96 -12.90 31.96
C ASN A 512 24.17 -13.79 32.93
N ALA A 513 24.86 -14.64 33.71
CA ALA A 513 24.22 -15.74 34.45
C ALA A 513 23.15 -15.31 35.47
N ALA A 514 23.25 -14.09 36.01
CA ALA A 514 22.30 -13.54 36.98
C ALA A 514 21.29 -12.55 36.33
N ALA A 515 21.37 -12.32 35.02
CA ALA A 515 20.53 -11.37 34.33
C ALA A 515 19.09 -11.90 34.20
N PRO A 516 18.07 -11.12 34.61
CA PRO A 516 16.68 -11.49 34.41
C PRO A 516 16.33 -11.65 32.93
N GLU A 517 15.60 -12.72 32.62
CA GLU A 517 15.06 -12.94 31.29
C GLU A 517 13.82 -12.09 31.02
N TYR A 518 13.66 -11.71 29.76
CA TYR A 518 12.44 -11.12 29.26
C TYR A 518 11.27 -12.10 29.32
N ARG A 519 10.08 -11.57 29.61
CA ARG A 519 8.81 -12.27 29.74
C ARG A 519 7.77 -11.53 28.90
N THR A 520 7.01 -12.27 28.10
CA THR A 520 5.83 -11.71 27.42
C THR A 520 4.62 -11.91 28.30
N LEU A 521 3.77 -10.88 28.43
CA LEU A 521 2.48 -10.99 29.10
C LEU A 521 1.36 -11.15 28.07
N ARG A 522 0.32 -11.91 28.41
CA ARG A 522 -0.91 -11.99 27.62
C ARG A 522 -2.15 -11.72 28.48
N PHE A 523 -3.13 -11.13 27.84
CA PHE A 523 -4.49 -11.01 28.34
C PHE A 523 -5.31 -12.23 27.90
N SER A 524 -6.13 -12.78 28.79
CA SER A 524 -7.05 -13.88 28.47
C SER A 524 -8.13 -13.54 27.44
N HIS A 525 -8.37 -12.24 27.20
CA HIS A 525 -9.34 -11.73 26.24
C HIS A 525 -8.68 -10.71 25.33
N HIS A 526 -9.09 -10.69 24.07
CA HIS A 526 -8.64 -9.68 23.10
C HIS A 526 -9.24 -8.31 23.43
N SER A 527 -8.48 -7.24 23.18
CA SER A 527 -9.00 -5.87 23.27
C SER A 527 -10.05 -5.62 22.18
N GLY A 528 -10.88 -4.59 22.37
CA GLY A 528 -11.99 -4.25 21.49
C GLY A 528 -13.36 -4.43 22.15
N PHE A 529 -14.35 -4.77 21.33
CA PHE A 529 -15.76 -4.80 21.73
C PHE A 529 -16.19 -6.15 22.30
N HIS A 530 -16.98 -6.11 23.37
CA HIS A 530 -17.54 -7.29 24.04
C HIS A 530 -19.01 -7.05 24.39
N ALA A 531 -19.86 -8.06 24.19
CA ALA A 531 -21.30 -7.95 24.45
C ALA A 531 -21.68 -8.02 25.94
N ALA A 532 -20.79 -8.57 26.77
CA ALA A 532 -21.02 -8.79 28.19
C ALA A 532 -19.71 -8.74 28.99
N GLY A 533 -19.82 -8.42 30.28
CA GLY A 533 -18.67 -8.33 31.17
C GLY A 533 -18.05 -9.69 31.51
N PHE A 534 -16.73 -9.72 31.70
CA PHE A 534 -15.93 -10.93 31.90
C PHE A 534 -14.83 -10.73 32.96
N GLU A 535 -14.18 -11.82 33.35
CA GLU A 535 -12.99 -11.80 34.20
C GLU A 535 -11.74 -11.82 33.33
N LEU A 536 -10.94 -10.76 33.41
CA LEU A 536 -9.69 -10.63 32.69
C LEU A 536 -8.55 -11.22 33.52
N HIS A 537 -8.02 -12.34 33.06
CA HIS A 537 -6.76 -12.90 33.53
C HIS A 537 -5.57 -12.29 32.78
N ILE A 538 -4.48 -12.02 33.52
CA ILE A 538 -3.17 -11.61 33.00
C ILE A 538 -2.18 -12.70 33.39
N GLU A 539 -1.47 -13.24 32.42
CA GLU A 539 -0.53 -14.32 32.65
C GLU A 539 0.70 -14.18 31.76
N PRO A 540 1.90 -14.56 32.25
CA PRO A 540 3.07 -14.66 31.40
C PRO A 540 2.89 -15.77 30.37
N GLU A 541 3.50 -15.61 29.20
CA GLU A 541 3.65 -16.71 28.27
C GLU A 541 4.46 -17.86 28.89
N PRO A 542 4.15 -19.13 28.57
CA PRO A 542 4.79 -20.27 29.22
C PRO A 542 6.26 -20.27 28.82
N ALA A 543 7.15 -20.00 29.77
CA ALA A 543 8.59 -20.08 29.55
C ALA A 543 9.04 -21.57 29.45
N PRO A 544 10.15 -21.86 28.76
CA PRO A 544 10.81 -23.16 28.86
C PRO A 544 11.05 -23.55 30.32
N ALA A 545 11.01 -24.84 30.63
CA ALA A 545 10.81 -25.39 31.97
C ALA A 545 11.97 -25.21 32.99
N ARG A 546 12.80 -24.16 32.89
CA ARG A 546 13.86 -23.87 33.86
C ARG A 546 13.97 -22.41 34.27
N ASP A 547 13.97 -22.29 35.59
CA ASP A 547 14.07 -21.16 36.51
C ASP A 547 12.91 -20.15 36.66
N SER A 548 12.40 -20.23 37.89
CA SER A 548 11.20 -19.71 38.49
C SER A 548 11.53 -18.48 39.31
N ASP A 549 12.14 -17.46 38.70
CA ASP A 549 12.22 -16.17 39.38
C ASP A 549 10.78 -15.70 39.61
N PRO A 550 10.36 -15.52 40.88
CA PRO A 550 9.00 -15.13 41.16
C PRO A 550 8.78 -13.73 40.60
N ILE A 551 8.01 -13.67 39.51
CA ILE A 551 7.57 -12.40 38.94
C ILE A 551 6.33 -11.90 39.68
N THR A 552 6.20 -10.59 39.80
CA THR A 552 4.98 -9.93 40.23
C THR A 552 4.47 -9.06 39.09
N ILE A 553 3.19 -9.22 38.76
CA ILE A 553 2.53 -8.41 37.73
C ILE A 553 1.90 -7.19 38.40
N TYR A 554 2.10 -6.02 37.80
CA TYR A 554 1.49 -4.76 38.20
C TYR A 554 0.67 -4.22 37.05
N TYR A 555 -0.44 -3.57 37.36
CA TYR A 555 -1.32 -3.01 36.34
C TYR A 555 -1.92 -1.66 36.74
N THR A 556 -2.42 -0.92 35.76
CA THR A 556 -3.14 0.35 35.93
C THR A 556 -4.45 0.32 35.14
N LEU A 557 -5.39 1.17 35.53
CA LEU A 557 -6.73 1.29 34.92
C LEU A 557 -7.03 2.68 34.34
N ASP A 558 -6.08 3.60 34.44
CA ASP A 558 -6.24 5.02 34.11
C ASP A 558 -5.34 5.50 32.95
N GLY A 559 -4.66 4.57 32.29
CA GLY A 559 -3.73 4.84 31.20
C GLY A 559 -2.30 5.15 31.65
N SER A 560 -2.01 5.28 32.95
CA SER A 560 -0.64 5.44 33.47
C SER A 560 0.23 4.20 33.28
N LEU A 561 1.56 4.36 33.30
CA LEU A 561 2.47 3.22 33.25
C LEU A 561 2.50 2.53 34.63
N PRO A 562 2.33 1.20 34.73
CA PRO A 562 2.38 0.55 36.03
C PRO A 562 3.78 0.64 36.63
N ASN A 563 3.85 1.10 37.88
CA ASN A 563 5.09 1.28 38.62
C ASN A 563 4.95 0.65 40.02
N PRO A 564 5.77 -0.36 40.38
CA PRO A 564 5.69 -1.02 41.68
C PRO A 564 5.81 -0.06 42.88
N ARG A 565 6.55 1.04 42.72
CA ARG A 565 6.69 2.07 43.77
C ARG A 565 5.40 2.88 43.99
N SER A 566 4.47 2.81 43.06
CA SER A 566 3.20 3.56 43.07
C SER A 566 2.00 2.73 43.52
N VAL A 567 2.22 1.56 44.12
CA VAL A 567 1.14 0.75 44.72
C VAL A 567 0.65 1.38 46.02
N ASP A 568 1.56 1.58 46.98
CA ASP A 568 1.24 2.15 48.29
C ASP A 568 1.26 3.68 48.30
N GLN A 569 1.98 4.29 47.35
CA GLN A 569 2.13 5.74 47.21
C GLN A 569 1.88 6.15 45.76
N PRO A 570 0.62 6.38 45.38
CA PRO A 570 0.24 6.73 44.02
C PRO A 570 0.99 7.96 43.52
N ALA A 571 1.34 7.99 42.23
CA ALA A 571 2.10 9.09 41.68
C ALA A 571 1.18 10.32 41.53
N ALA A 572 1.49 11.39 42.28
CA ALA A 572 0.72 12.62 42.27
C ALA A 572 1.10 13.51 41.08
N TYR A 573 0.11 14.20 40.53
CA TYR A 573 0.27 15.26 39.53
C TYR A 573 -0.78 16.35 39.76
N SER A 574 -0.57 17.55 39.22
CA SER A 574 -1.45 18.69 39.48
C SER A 574 -2.35 18.99 38.30
N VAL A 575 -3.63 19.26 38.53
CA VAL A 575 -4.58 19.72 37.51
C VAL A 575 -5.11 21.08 37.92
N LYS A 576 -5.29 22.00 36.97
CA LYS A 576 -5.84 23.33 37.24
C LYS A 576 -7.02 23.61 36.31
N ASN A 577 -8.18 23.84 36.93
CA ASN A 577 -9.38 24.34 36.25
C ASN A 577 -9.51 25.84 36.55
N TYR A 578 -9.59 26.66 35.50
CA TYR A 578 -9.57 28.12 35.65
C TYR A 578 -10.91 28.70 36.10
N GLN A 579 -12.03 27.98 35.92
CA GLN A 579 -13.33 28.41 36.44
C GLN A 579 -13.40 28.34 37.97
N SER A 580 -12.78 27.31 38.60
CA SER A 580 -12.69 27.21 40.06
C SER A 580 -11.52 28.00 40.65
N ALA A 581 -10.52 28.33 39.83
CA ALA A 581 -9.25 28.95 40.22
C ALA A 581 -8.43 28.12 41.23
N GLU A 582 -8.75 26.84 41.41
CA GLU A 582 -8.05 25.92 42.31
C GLU A 582 -7.18 24.94 41.51
N GLN A 583 -6.00 24.64 42.06
CA GLN A 583 -5.13 23.58 41.57
C GLN A 583 -5.31 22.36 42.47
N GLU A 584 -5.74 21.25 41.86
CA GLU A 584 -6.07 20.01 42.53
C GLU A 584 -4.95 18.98 42.35
N THR A 585 -4.74 18.16 43.38
CA THR A 585 -3.82 17.01 43.29
C THR A 585 -4.57 15.77 42.83
N TRP A 586 -4.14 15.21 41.70
CA TRP A 586 -4.66 13.99 41.11
C TRP A 586 -3.60 12.88 41.18
N TYR A 587 -4.02 11.62 41.03
CA TYR A 587 -3.16 10.46 41.25
C TYR A 587 -3.23 9.47 40.08
N GLU A 588 -2.06 8.95 39.70
CA GLU A 588 -1.89 7.78 38.84
C GLU A 588 -1.68 6.55 39.74
N GLN A 589 -2.61 5.58 39.67
CA GLN A 589 -2.66 4.45 40.60
C GLN A 589 -2.17 3.16 39.94
N THR A 590 -1.18 2.51 40.57
CA THR A 590 -0.77 1.14 40.23
C THR A 590 -1.37 0.13 41.21
N TYR A 591 -1.77 -1.02 40.71
CA TYR A 591 -2.27 -2.15 41.48
C TYR A 591 -1.35 -3.35 41.32
N ARG A 592 -1.19 -4.14 42.38
CA ARG A 592 -0.60 -5.47 42.28
C ARG A 592 -1.65 -6.45 41.75
N TYR A 593 -1.29 -7.29 40.79
CA TYR A 593 -2.18 -8.30 40.23
C TYR A 593 -2.23 -9.54 41.15
N ASP A 594 -3.27 -9.63 41.97
CA ASP A 594 -3.49 -10.74 42.91
C ASP A 594 -4.65 -11.68 42.50
N GLY A 595 -5.35 -11.38 41.40
CA GLY A 595 -6.49 -12.13 40.89
C GLY A 595 -7.08 -11.49 39.62
N PRO A 596 -8.05 -12.14 38.95
CA PRO A 596 -8.67 -11.61 37.74
C PRO A 596 -9.28 -10.21 37.94
N ILE A 597 -9.17 -9.38 36.91
CA ILE A 597 -9.76 -8.04 36.89
C ILE A 597 -11.16 -8.15 36.30
N ARG A 598 -12.18 -7.66 37.01
CA ARG A 598 -13.53 -7.61 36.47
C ARG A 598 -13.63 -6.50 35.41
N ILE A 599 -14.02 -6.89 34.20
CA ILE A 599 -14.32 -5.96 33.10
C ILE A 599 -15.83 -6.00 32.88
N ASP A 600 -16.50 -4.88 33.09
CA ASP A 600 -17.95 -4.75 32.98
C ASP A 600 -18.36 -3.65 32.01
N ASP A 601 -19.64 -3.69 31.61
CA ASP A 601 -20.29 -2.53 31.00
C ASP A 601 -20.30 -1.38 32.02
N ARG A 602 -19.78 -0.24 31.61
CA ARG A 602 -19.65 0.98 32.43
C ARG A 602 -20.42 2.10 31.75
N PRO A 603 -21.75 1.98 31.64
CA PRO A 603 -22.53 3.00 30.98
C PRO A 603 -22.56 4.21 31.92
N ARG A 604 -21.97 5.31 31.47
CA ARG A 604 -22.21 6.65 32.04
C ARG A 604 -21.81 6.75 33.51
N GLU A 605 -20.50 6.87 33.73
CA GLU A 605 -19.93 7.27 35.01
C GLU A 605 -19.49 8.73 35.00
N ALA A 606 -19.39 9.34 36.19
CA ALA A 606 -18.96 10.73 36.34
C ALA A 606 -17.66 11.01 35.55
N PRO A 607 -17.63 12.10 34.75
CA PRO A 607 -16.44 12.61 34.07
C PRO A 607 -15.19 12.59 34.98
N ARG A 608 -14.05 12.12 34.46
CA ARG A 608 -12.75 12.29 35.12
C ARG A 608 -11.88 13.19 34.25
N ILE A 609 -11.19 12.64 33.25
CA ILE A 609 -10.31 13.48 32.42
C ILE A 609 -11.10 14.39 31.46
N SER A 610 -12.35 14.05 31.15
CA SER A 610 -13.21 14.88 30.33
C SER A 610 -13.66 16.17 30.99
N ASP A 611 -13.54 16.28 32.32
CA ASP A 611 -13.90 17.44 33.16
C ASP A 611 -12.74 18.45 33.34
N ILE A 612 -11.60 18.19 32.69
CA ILE A 612 -10.42 19.06 32.76
C ILE A 612 -10.52 20.13 31.68
N GLU A 613 -10.40 21.40 32.08
CA GLU A 613 -10.37 22.53 31.18
C GLU A 613 -9.13 22.49 30.27
N THR A 614 -9.36 22.50 28.96
CA THR A 614 -8.29 22.38 27.95
C THR A 614 -8.03 23.68 27.18
N THR A 615 -8.79 24.74 27.47
CA THR A 615 -8.69 26.06 26.83
C THR A 615 -8.19 27.09 27.83
N SER A 616 -7.53 28.16 27.36
CA SER A 616 -7.18 29.29 28.21
C SER A 616 -8.42 30.04 28.69
N PRO A 617 -8.44 30.61 29.91
CA PRO A 617 -9.61 31.32 30.45
C PRO A 617 -10.01 32.56 29.66
N ASN A 618 -9.08 33.17 28.91
CA ASN A 618 -9.33 34.34 28.07
C ASN A 618 -9.60 33.98 26.60
N ALA A 619 -10.02 32.75 26.30
CA ALA A 619 -10.36 32.36 24.94
C ALA A 619 -11.62 33.11 24.47
N ASP A 620 -11.46 33.94 23.43
CA ASP A 620 -12.56 34.73 22.84
C ASP A 620 -13.59 33.87 22.07
N PHE A 621 -13.19 32.67 21.62
CA PHE A 621 -14.02 31.76 20.83
C PHE A 621 -13.81 30.29 21.21
N TRP A 622 -14.90 29.50 21.16
CA TRP A 622 -14.93 28.06 21.42
C TRP A 622 -14.29 27.65 22.75
N GLN A 623 -14.82 28.19 23.85
CA GLN A 623 -14.39 27.81 25.19
C GLN A 623 -14.71 26.35 25.47
N TRP A 624 -13.87 25.69 26.26
CA TRP A 624 -14.18 24.38 26.79
C TRP A 624 -15.53 24.40 27.51
N GLN A 625 -16.34 23.37 27.27
CA GLN A 625 -17.63 23.16 27.93
C GLN A 625 -17.55 21.88 28.76
N PRO A 626 -18.11 21.87 29.98
CA PRO A 626 -18.25 20.64 30.74
C PRO A 626 -19.12 19.63 29.97
N PRO A 627 -18.87 18.30 30.11
CA PRO A 627 -19.72 17.29 29.51
C PRO A 627 -21.19 17.46 29.94
N GLN A 628 -22.13 17.42 28.99
CA GLN A 628 -23.56 17.57 29.29
C GLN A 628 -24.16 16.32 29.96
N HIS A 629 -23.50 15.17 29.77
CA HIS A 629 -23.82 13.89 30.36
C HIS A 629 -22.53 13.12 30.67
N ASP A 630 -22.67 12.11 31.54
CA ASP A 630 -21.62 11.15 31.84
C ASP A 630 -21.14 10.44 30.55
N PRO A 631 -19.83 10.47 30.23
CA PRO A 631 -19.31 9.90 29.00
C PRO A 631 -19.38 8.36 29.01
N LEU A 632 -19.51 7.77 27.82
CA LEU A 632 -19.28 6.34 27.66
C LEU A 632 -17.83 5.99 28.07
N ARG A 633 -17.68 4.88 28.81
CA ARG A 633 -16.37 4.41 29.28
C ARG A 633 -16.01 3.02 28.75
N ALA A 634 -14.78 2.91 28.31
CA ALA A 634 -14.06 1.67 28.11
C ALA A 634 -13.11 1.44 29.30
N THR A 635 -12.75 0.18 29.55
CA THR A 635 -11.73 -0.15 30.55
C THR A 635 -10.39 -0.31 29.84
N VAL A 636 -9.42 0.55 30.17
CA VAL A 636 -8.04 0.42 29.71
C VAL A 636 -7.26 -0.35 30.77
N VAL A 637 -6.56 -1.40 30.38
CA VAL A 637 -5.66 -2.15 31.27
C VAL A 637 -4.26 -2.08 30.70
N ARG A 638 -3.31 -1.57 31.48
CA ARG A 638 -1.88 -1.62 31.17
C ARG A 638 -1.19 -2.49 32.20
N ALA A 639 -0.35 -3.43 31.79
CA ALA A 639 0.28 -4.39 32.71
C ALA A 639 1.74 -4.65 32.37
N VAL A 640 2.56 -4.89 33.40
CA VAL A 640 4.00 -5.18 33.28
C VAL A 640 4.43 -6.13 34.40
N ALA A 641 5.38 -7.01 34.11
CA ALA A 641 5.96 -7.94 35.05
C ALA A 641 7.29 -7.41 35.60
N TYR A 642 7.52 -7.64 36.89
CA TYR A 642 8.75 -7.29 37.60
C TYR A 642 9.32 -8.49 38.35
N THR A 643 10.64 -8.59 38.45
CA THR A 643 11.33 -9.48 39.40
C THR A 643 11.63 -8.75 40.70
N ASN A 644 11.72 -9.49 41.82
CA ASN A 644 11.86 -8.93 43.17
C ASN A 644 13.21 -9.24 43.86
N ALA A 645 14.13 -9.97 43.23
CA ALA A 645 15.33 -10.49 43.89
C ALA A 645 16.28 -9.40 44.43
N ASP A 646 16.41 -8.25 43.73
CA ASP A 646 17.32 -7.14 44.09
C ASP A 646 16.67 -5.75 43.93
N GLY A 647 15.34 -5.68 44.14
CA GLY A 647 14.50 -4.51 43.85
C GLY A 647 13.72 -4.66 42.54
N PRO A 648 12.70 -3.81 42.30
CA PRO A 648 11.81 -3.97 41.17
C PRO A 648 12.54 -3.67 39.85
N VAL A 649 12.81 -4.73 39.09
CA VAL A 649 13.32 -4.68 37.72
C VAL A 649 12.23 -5.14 36.76
N ALA A 650 11.90 -4.33 35.74
CA ALA A 650 10.91 -4.71 34.75
C ALA A 650 11.46 -5.83 33.87
N VAL A 651 10.68 -6.91 33.72
CA VAL A 651 11.03 -8.08 32.90
C VAL A 651 10.09 -8.31 31.73
N SER A 652 9.06 -7.48 31.56
CA SER A 652 8.26 -7.43 30.35
C SER A 652 8.17 -6.02 29.82
N ASP A 653 7.74 -5.87 28.58
CA ASP A 653 7.19 -4.59 28.14
C ASP A 653 5.79 -4.39 28.71
N VAL A 654 5.27 -3.16 28.60
CA VAL A 654 3.93 -2.84 29.06
C VAL A 654 2.92 -3.32 28.02
N VAL A 655 2.16 -4.37 28.34
CA VAL A 655 1.03 -4.78 27.51
C VAL A 655 -0.18 -3.90 27.81
N THR A 656 -0.85 -3.42 26.76
CA THR A 656 -1.99 -2.50 26.89
C THR A 656 -3.18 -3.02 26.10
N ALA A 657 -4.37 -2.89 26.67
CA ALA A 657 -5.62 -3.28 26.02
C ALA A 657 -6.77 -2.36 26.44
N THR A 658 -7.58 -1.93 25.47
CA THR A 658 -8.84 -1.22 25.68
C THR A 658 -10.02 -2.17 25.50
N PHE A 659 -10.89 -2.29 26.50
CA PHE A 659 -12.08 -3.14 26.47
C PHE A 659 -13.34 -2.28 26.50
N ILE A 660 -14.16 -2.37 25.45
CA ILE A 660 -15.44 -1.67 25.33
C ILE A 660 -16.53 -2.72 25.52
N VAL A 661 -17.21 -2.69 26.67
CA VAL A 661 -18.31 -3.62 26.95
C VAL A 661 -19.62 -2.87 26.79
N THR A 662 -20.43 -3.26 25.82
CA THR A 662 -21.81 -2.75 25.65
C THR A 662 -22.68 -3.87 25.10
N PRO A 663 -24.01 -3.86 25.33
CA PRO A 663 -24.91 -4.87 24.79
C PRO A 663 -24.85 -5.00 23.26
N GLU A 664 -24.55 -3.91 22.55
CA GLU A 664 -24.46 -3.84 21.09
C GLU A 664 -23.09 -4.31 20.55
N ALA A 665 -22.09 -4.52 21.41
CA ALA A 665 -20.72 -4.83 21.05
C ALA A 665 -20.20 -3.91 19.92
N SER A 666 -19.67 -4.45 18.82
CA SER A 666 -19.11 -3.65 17.72
C SER A 666 -20.16 -2.84 16.96
N GLN A 667 -21.44 -3.20 17.04
CA GLN A 667 -22.53 -2.43 16.40
C GLN A 667 -22.81 -1.09 17.10
N ARG A 668 -22.14 -0.81 18.23
CA ARG A 668 -22.31 0.43 18.99
C ARG A 668 -21.91 1.68 18.20
N PHE A 669 -20.95 1.58 17.29
CA PHE A 669 -20.48 2.68 16.46
C PHE A 669 -20.46 2.27 15.00
N SER A 670 -20.91 3.16 14.12
CA SER A 670 -20.82 2.95 12.66
C SER A 670 -19.45 3.36 12.11
N LEU A 671 -18.77 4.26 12.83
CA LEU A 671 -17.41 4.71 12.52
C LEU A 671 -16.34 3.79 13.11
N PRO A 672 -15.16 3.69 12.47
CA PRO A 672 -13.98 3.08 13.09
C PRO A 672 -13.60 3.83 14.38
N LEU A 673 -12.80 3.19 15.23
CA LEU A 673 -12.44 3.71 16.55
C LEU A 673 -10.92 3.81 16.73
N VAL A 674 -10.46 4.92 17.31
CA VAL A 674 -9.08 5.11 17.77
C VAL A 674 -9.04 5.31 19.28
N ALA A 675 -8.43 4.36 19.99
CA ALA A 675 -8.19 4.45 21.42
C ALA A 675 -6.73 4.81 21.69
N ILE A 676 -6.51 5.82 22.54
CA ILE A 676 -5.18 6.22 23.00
C ILE A 676 -5.09 6.01 24.51
N ALA A 677 -4.11 5.22 24.94
CA ALA A 677 -3.76 5.03 26.34
C ALA A 677 -2.39 5.66 26.64
N THR A 678 -2.35 6.62 27.56
CA THR A 678 -1.16 7.41 27.89
C THR A 678 -1.25 7.88 29.34
N PRO A 679 -0.14 8.10 30.06
CA PRO A 679 -0.20 8.70 31.39
C PRO A 679 -1.01 9.99 31.41
N PRO A 680 -2.07 10.10 32.25
CA PRO A 680 -2.88 11.31 32.37
C PRO A 680 -2.03 12.55 32.66
N SER A 681 -0.98 12.43 33.49
CA SER A 681 -0.07 13.55 33.78
C SER A 681 0.68 14.05 32.54
N GLY A 682 0.90 13.20 31.53
CA GLY A 682 1.47 13.62 30.25
C GLY A 682 0.56 14.55 29.45
N LEU A 683 -0.76 14.45 29.65
CA LEU A 683 -1.77 15.25 28.97
C LEU A 683 -2.23 16.45 29.82
N PHE A 684 -2.49 16.25 31.11
CA PHE A 684 -3.28 17.19 31.90
C PHE A 684 -2.55 17.81 33.11
N ASP A 685 -1.30 17.44 33.36
CA ASP A 685 -0.53 18.04 34.43
C ASP A 685 -0.30 19.55 34.21
N PHE A 686 -0.36 20.35 35.27
CA PHE A 686 -0.16 21.79 35.22
C PHE A 686 1.23 22.18 34.70
N GLU A 687 2.27 21.44 35.09
CA GLU A 687 3.66 21.73 34.68
C GLU A 687 3.96 21.19 33.28
N ARG A 688 3.53 19.97 32.97
CA ARG A 688 3.98 19.26 31.76
C ARG A 688 2.88 18.68 30.88
N GLY A 689 1.61 18.90 31.19
CA GLY A 689 0.48 18.37 30.43
C GLY A 689 0.33 19.04 29.06
N ILE A 690 0.39 18.27 27.97
CA ILE A 690 0.32 18.83 26.61
C ILE A 690 -1.09 19.31 26.19
N TYR A 691 -2.15 19.02 26.96
CA TYR A 691 -3.54 19.38 26.64
C TYR A 691 -4.04 20.63 27.38
N VAL A 692 -3.29 21.18 28.32
CA VAL A 692 -3.77 22.25 29.21
C VAL A 692 -3.05 23.58 28.92
N PRO A 693 -3.61 24.73 29.34
CA PRO A 693 -2.88 26.00 29.35
C PRO A 693 -1.60 25.91 30.19
N GLY A 694 -1.74 25.43 31.43
CA GLY A 694 -0.63 25.09 32.33
C GLY A 694 0.26 26.26 32.75
N HIS A 695 1.38 25.95 33.41
CA HIS A 695 2.28 26.93 34.01
C HIS A 695 2.81 27.96 33.00
N ILE A 696 3.09 27.54 31.76
CA ILE A 696 3.61 28.46 30.71
C ILE A 696 2.60 29.57 30.42
N TYR A 697 1.30 29.27 30.41
CA TYR A 697 0.28 30.29 30.23
C TYR A 697 0.23 31.27 31.40
N ASP A 698 0.32 30.75 32.63
CA ASP A 698 0.29 31.56 33.85
C ASP A 698 1.50 32.49 33.97
N GLU A 699 2.69 32.06 33.53
CA GLU A 699 3.92 32.83 33.55
C GLU A 699 4.00 33.91 32.44
N ALA A 700 3.38 33.68 31.27
CA ALA A 700 3.50 34.48 30.06
C ALA A 700 2.71 35.82 30.05
N GLN A 701 2.30 36.35 31.20
CA GLN A 701 1.45 37.55 31.38
C GLN A 701 0.03 37.45 30.79
N PRO A 702 -0.95 36.94 31.55
CA PRO A 702 -2.31 36.65 31.05
C PRO A 702 -3.25 37.86 30.85
N TYR A 703 -2.76 39.11 30.80
CA TYR A 703 -3.62 40.32 30.97
C TYR A 703 -3.47 41.45 29.93
N GLN A 704 -2.97 41.18 28.74
CA GLN A 704 -3.36 41.97 27.57
C GLN A 704 -4.28 41.09 26.74
N GLY A 705 -5.54 41.49 26.57
CA GLY A 705 -6.53 40.76 25.79
C GLY A 705 -5.94 40.39 24.43
N ASN A 706 -5.45 39.16 24.33
CA ASN A 706 -4.92 38.59 23.14
C ASN A 706 -5.82 37.41 22.84
N TRP A 707 -6.54 37.52 21.74
CA TRP A 707 -7.47 36.54 21.19
C TRP A 707 -6.83 35.14 20.97
N MET A 708 -5.53 34.98 21.27
CA MET A 708 -4.73 33.78 21.17
C MET A 708 -3.75 33.63 22.34
N ALA A 709 -3.92 32.58 23.15
CA ALA A 709 -2.89 32.12 24.09
C ALA A 709 -1.80 31.33 23.33
N GLN A 710 -0.89 32.04 22.66
CA GLN A 710 0.22 31.41 21.91
C GLN A 710 1.28 30.79 22.83
N GLN A 711 1.37 31.23 24.09
CA GLN A 711 2.28 30.67 25.09
C GLN A 711 1.47 29.88 26.12
N ALA A 712 1.55 28.56 26.03
CA ALA A 712 0.88 27.60 26.90
C ALA A 712 1.61 26.25 26.82
N ASN A 713 1.29 25.31 27.71
CA ASN A 713 1.83 23.96 27.62
C ASN A 713 1.45 23.29 26.29
N TYR A 714 0.21 23.46 25.82
CA TYR A 714 -0.22 22.91 24.54
C TYR A 714 0.47 23.52 23.30
N SER A 715 1.19 24.64 23.42
CA SER A 715 1.94 25.22 22.30
C SER A 715 3.37 24.69 22.20
N GLN A 716 3.83 23.94 23.21
CA GLN A 716 5.17 23.38 23.25
C GLN A 716 5.35 22.20 22.29
N PRO A 717 6.56 21.96 21.77
CA PRO A 717 6.86 20.86 20.85
C PRO A 717 6.96 19.49 21.56
N TRP A 718 6.36 19.34 22.75
CA TRP A 718 6.47 18.17 23.60
C TRP A 718 5.79 16.92 23.00
N GLU A 719 6.46 15.78 23.10
CA GLU A 719 5.96 14.44 22.74
C GLU A 719 5.68 13.62 24.00
N ARG A 720 4.62 12.82 23.97
CA ARG A 720 4.29 11.86 25.02
C ARG A 720 4.21 10.47 24.42
N ALA A 721 4.72 9.48 25.13
CA ALA A 721 4.55 8.08 24.77
C ALA A 721 3.09 7.68 24.98
N ALA A 722 2.52 6.94 24.03
CA ALA A 722 1.16 6.45 24.11
C ALA A 722 1.04 5.08 23.41
N HIS A 723 0.10 4.27 23.89
CA HIS A 723 -0.36 3.11 23.17
C HIS A 723 -1.56 3.50 22.29
N ILE A 724 -1.54 3.12 21.02
CA ILE A 724 -2.55 3.49 20.01
C ILE A 724 -3.17 2.21 19.46
N GLU A 725 -4.49 2.07 19.62
CA GLU A 725 -5.27 0.99 19.02
C GLU A 725 -6.26 1.56 17.99
N PHE A 726 -6.38 0.90 16.84
CA PHE A 726 -7.40 1.19 15.82
C PHE A 726 -8.30 -0.04 15.65
N PHE A 727 -9.61 0.19 15.68
CA PHE A 727 -10.61 -0.83 15.45
C PHE A 727 -11.48 -0.46 14.26
N GLU A 728 -11.76 -1.45 13.41
CA GLU A 728 -12.71 -1.33 12.31
C GLU A 728 -14.17 -1.37 12.81
N PRO A 729 -15.15 -0.89 12.03
CA PRO A 729 -16.56 -0.90 12.43
C PRO A 729 -17.12 -2.29 12.75
N ASP A 730 -16.53 -3.36 12.21
CA ASP A 730 -16.92 -4.73 12.53
C ASP A 730 -16.42 -5.19 13.92
N GLY A 731 -15.57 -4.39 14.58
CA GLY A 731 -14.97 -4.65 15.88
C GLY A 731 -13.57 -5.28 15.81
N SER A 732 -13.09 -5.62 14.61
CA SER A 732 -11.75 -6.18 14.44
C SER A 732 -10.68 -5.13 14.75
N ARG A 733 -9.62 -5.55 15.45
CA ARG A 733 -8.48 -4.68 15.77
C ARG A 733 -7.52 -4.63 14.58
N ALA A 734 -7.54 -3.53 13.85
CA ALA A 734 -6.67 -3.28 12.70
C ALA A 734 -5.20 -3.13 13.08
N LEU A 735 -4.91 -2.40 14.15
CA LEU A 735 -3.55 -2.15 14.65
C LEU A 735 -3.56 -1.89 16.16
N ALA A 736 -2.43 -2.18 16.81
CA ALA A 736 -2.14 -1.84 18.20
C ALA A 736 -0.63 -1.68 18.35
N LEU A 737 -0.13 -0.49 18.66
CA LEU A 737 1.30 -0.20 18.80
C LEU A 737 1.58 0.91 19.80
N ASP A 738 2.79 0.91 20.33
CA ASP A 738 3.30 2.06 21.07
C ASP A 738 3.85 3.12 20.09
N GLY A 739 3.62 4.39 20.42
CA GLY A 739 3.96 5.51 19.56
C GLY A 739 4.02 6.84 20.30
N GLY A 740 4.41 7.86 19.56
CA GLY A 740 4.48 9.23 20.08
C GLY A 740 3.22 10.02 19.73
N ILE A 741 2.75 10.84 20.67
CA ILE A 741 1.70 11.83 20.43
C ILE A 741 2.20 13.26 20.71
N ARG A 742 1.83 14.22 19.84
CA ARG A 742 2.07 15.66 20.03
C ARG A 742 0.84 16.47 19.65
N ILE A 743 0.69 17.67 20.21
CA ILE A 743 -0.33 18.61 19.73
C ILE A 743 -0.02 19.08 18.30
N HIS A 744 -1.04 19.00 17.44
CA HIS A 744 -1.03 19.48 16.05
C HIS A 744 -1.66 20.87 15.92
N GLY A 745 -1.20 21.64 14.93
CA GLY A 745 -1.79 22.92 14.53
C GLY A 745 -0.94 24.12 14.95
N SER A 746 -1.49 25.30 14.76
CA SER A 746 -0.94 26.57 15.26
C SER A 746 -1.98 27.22 16.17
N PHE A 747 -2.92 27.98 15.60
CA PHE A 747 -4.06 28.55 16.32
C PHE A 747 -4.93 27.49 16.99
N SER A 748 -5.29 26.43 16.24
CA SER A 748 -6.20 25.37 16.71
C SER A 748 -5.71 24.60 17.95
N ARG A 749 -4.48 24.84 18.42
CA ARG A 749 -3.96 24.27 19.66
C ARG A 749 -4.66 24.84 20.88
N SER A 750 -5.20 26.05 20.81
CA SER A 750 -5.99 26.66 21.89
C SER A 750 -7.42 26.13 21.96
N HIS A 751 -7.91 25.42 20.93
CA HIS A 751 -9.25 24.85 20.91
C HIS A 751 -9.42 23.72 21.96
N PRO A 752 -10.66 23.48 22.43
CA PRO A 752 -10.94 22.47 23.45
C PRO A 752 -10.67 21.06 22.94
N LEU A 753 -11.21 20.71 21.76
CA LEU A 753 -10.88 19.46 21.08
C LEU A 753 -9.56 19.61 20.31
N LYS A 754 -8.44 19.23 20.93
CA LYS A 754 -7.11 19.33 20.30
C LYS A 754 -6.87 18.24 19.27
N SER A 755 -6.18 18.62 18.19
CA SER A 755 -5.68 17.69 17.18
C SER A 755 -4.34 17.09 17.61
N LEU A 756 -4.11 15.81 17.31
CA LEU A 756 -2.88 15.08 17.67
C LEU A 756 -2.10 14.65 16.45
N ARG A 757 -0.77 14.77 16.48
CA ARG A 757 0.15 14.07 15.58
C ARG A 757 0.45 12.71 16.19
N LEU A 758 0.35 11.65 15.40
CA LEU A 758 0.69 10.29 15.78
C LEU A 758 2.00 9.89 15.08
N TYR A 759 2.95 9.34 15.83
CA TYR A 759 4.28 8.99 15.35
C TYR A 759 4.58 7.51 15.59
N ALA A 760 4.86 6.78 14.51
CA ALA A 760 5.49 5.47 14.60
C ALA A 760 7.02 5.64 14.57
N ARG A 761 7.69 5.22 15.65
CA ARG A 761 9.15 5.33 15.83
C ARG A 761 9.69 4.09 16.54
N LYS A 762 10.89 3.65 16.17
CA LYS A 762 11.65 2.62 16.91
C LYS A 762 11.93 2.97 18.37
N ASP A 763 11.83 4.24 18.75
CA ASP A 763 11.92 4.67 20.15
C ASP A 763 10.76 4.15 21.02
N TYR A 764 9.62 3.82 20.40
CA TYR A 764 8.42 3.30 21.08
C TYR A 764 8.10 1.87 20.70
N ASP A 765 8.24 1.51 19.41
CA ASP A 765 7.83 0.22 18.88
C ASP A 765 8.71 -0.20 17.70
N VAL A 766 9.15 -1.46 17.70
CA VAL A 766 10.06 -2.04 16.69
C VAL A 766 9.51 -1.93 15.27
N ARG A 767 8.18 -2.01 15.09
CA ARG A 767 7.52 -1.94 13.76
C ARG A 767 7.81 -0.65 13.03
N ASN A 768 8.03 0.46 13.75
CA ASN A 768 8.46 1.75 13.19
C ASN A 768 7.48 2.39 12.17
N TYR A 769 6.37 1.75 11.82
CA TYR A 769 5.32 2.21 10.91
C TYR A 769 3.95 1.79 11.45
N PHE A 770 2.91 2.55 11.08
CA PHE A 770 1.53 2.07 11.13
C PHE A 770 1.31 1.13 9.94
N GLU A 771 1.50 -0.17 10.13
CA GLU A 771 1.38 -1.20 9.09
C GLU A 771 -0.08 -1.63 8.90
N TYR A 772 -0.88 -0.72 8.37
CA TYR A 772 -2.28 -0.95 8.03
C TYR A 772 -2.75 0.06 6.97
N PRO A 773 -3.57 -0.33 5.98
CA PRO A 773 -4.17 0.59 5.01
C PRO A 773 -5.27 1.43 5.68
N ILE A 774 -4.86 2.41 6.50
CA ILE A 774 -5.74 3.30 7.28
C ILE A 774 -6.82 3.95 6.41
N PHE A 775 -6.47 4.34 5.19
CA PHE A 775 -7.38 4.87 4.18
C PHE A 775 -7.62 3.78 3.13
N PRO A 776 -8.77 3.08 3.18
CA PRO A 776 -9.12 2.08 2.18
C PRO A 776 -9.06 2.68 0.77
N HIS A 777 -8.56 1.90 -0.19
CA HIS A 777 -8.43 2.29 -1.60
C HIS A 777 -7.47 3.46 -1.88
N ALA A 778 -6.63 3.85 -0.91
CA ALA A 778 -5.59 4.84 -1.13
C ALA A 778 -4.54 4.35 -2.12
N LEU A 779 -4.43 5.01 -3.27
CA LEU A 779 -3.43 4.71 -4.31
C LEU A 779 -2.31 5.76 -4.34
N ARG A 780 -1.13 5.35 -4.77
CA ARG A 780 -0.04 6.28 -5.04
C ARG A 780 -0.42 7.31 -6.10
N ARG A 781 0.06 8.54 -5.90
CA ARG A 781 -0.24 9.71 -6.75
C ARG A 781 0.54 9.67 -8.07
N ASP A 782 1.65 8.95 -8.14
CA ASP A 782 2.48 8.87 -9.36
C ASP A 782 2.05 7.81 -10.37
N ASP A 783 1.48 6.69 -9.92
CA ASP A 783 1.03 5.59 -10.80
C ASP A 783 -0.47 5.28 -10.73
N ARG A 784 -1.19 5.80 -9.72
CA ARG A 784 -2.63 5.59 -9.45
C ARG A 784 -3.07 4.11 -9.56
N SER A 785 -2.19 3.18 -9.20
CA SER A 785 -2.47 1.72 -9.22
C SER A 785 -1.72 0.93 -8.13
N THR A 786 -0.79 1.57 -7.42
CA THR A 786 -0.12 0.95 -6.28
C THR A 786 -0.82 1.36 -4.97
N PRO A 787 -1.36 0.41 -4.17
CA PRO A 787 -1.94 0.70 -2.86
C PRO A 787 -0.94 1.28 -1.85
N ILE A 788 -1.43 2.11 -0.93
CA ILE A 788 -0.67 2.60 0.23
C ILE A 788 -1.02 1.78 1.48
N GLU A 789 -0.10 0.90 1.88
CA GLU A 789 -0.34 -0.10 2.94
C GLU A 789 0.21 0.29 4.32
N ARG A 790 1.04 1.33 4.41
CA ARG A 790 1.67 1.75 5.67
C ARG A 790 1.93 3.24 5.74
N TYR A 791 1.97 3.77 6.97
CA TYR A 791 2.15 5.20 7.23
C TYR A 791 3.20 5.44 8.31
N LYS A 792 4.05 6.45 8.15
CA LYS A 792 5.02 6.83 9.19
C LYS A 792 4.41 7.72 10.26
N ARG A 793 3.56 8.65 9.83
CA ARG A 793 2.98 9.71 10.65
C ARG A 793 1.55 9.97 10.18
N LEU A 794 0.67 10.16 11.15
CA LEU A 794 -0.73 10.48 10.93
C LEU A 794 -1.12 11.68 11.78
N ILE A 795 -2.25 12.32 11.45
CA ILE A 795 -2.86 13.33 12.31
C ILE A 795 -4.24 12.83 12.71
N LEU A 796 -4.55 12.83 13.99
CA LEU A 796 -5.88 12.67 14.52
C LEU A 796 -6.48 14.07 14.75
N ARG A 797 -7.08 14.61 13.69
CA ARG A 797 -7.54 16.01 13.57
C ARG A 797 -8.95 16.15 14.13
N SER A 798 -9.24 17.29 14.74
CA SER A 798 -10.51 17.59 15.43
C SER A 798 -11.71 17.85 14.49
N GLY A 799 -11.60 17.53 13.21
CA GLY A 799 -12.66 17.81 12.22
C GLY A 799 -12.71 19.24 11.68
N GLN A 800 -11.72 20.08 12.03
CA GLN A 800 -11.61 21.52 11.76
C GLN A 800 -12.57 22.05 10.67
N SER A 801 -13.74 22.51 11.13
CA SER A 801 -14.72 23.33 10.41
C SER A 801 -15.21 24.44 11.36
N LEU A 802 -14.31 24.88 12.24
CA LEU A 802 -14.57 25.82 13.34
C LEU A 802 -15.80 25.46 14.19
N PHE A 803 -15.91 24.17 14.55
CA PHE A 803 -16.99 23.62 15.39
C PHE A 803 -18.42 23.78 14.78
N ARG A 804 -18.51 23.88 13.45
CA ARG A 804 -19.78 24.01 12.70
C ARG A 804 -20.32 22.68 12.18
N SER A 805 -19.73 22.12 11.11
CA SER A 805 -20.25 20.90 10.48
C SER A 805 -19.40 19.66 10.68
N HIS A 806 -18.11 19.81 11.02
CA HIS A 806 -17.09 18.74 10.97
C HIS A 806 -16.85 18.15 9.55
N LEU A 807 -17.29 18.84 8.49
CA LEU A 807 -17.26 18.34 7.11
C LEU A 807 -16.28 19.07 6.18
N GLN A 808 -16.28 20.41 6.16
CA GLN A 808 -15.77 21.25 5.06
C GLN A 808 -14.35 20.85 4.58
N ASP A 809 -13.39 20.84 5.51
CA ASP A 809 -12.00 20.53 5.24
C ASP A 809 -11.77 19.09 4.75
N ALA A 810 -12.56 18.14 5.27
CA ALA A 810 -12.48 16.73 4.86
C ALA A 810 -13.09 16.50 3.49
N LEU A 811 -14.27 17.05 3.30
CA LEU A 811 -15.10 16.89 2.13
C LEU A 811 -14.39 17.38 0.87
N ILE A 812 -13.89 18.62 0.87
CA ILE A 812 -13.25 19.23 -0.31
C ILE A 812 -12.04 18.38 -0.73
N GLN A 813 -11.18 18.01 0.23
CA GLN A 813 -9.99 17.25 -0.07
C GLN A 813 -10.33 15.85 -0.60
N GLN A 814 -11.24 15.12 0.06
CA GLN A 814 -11.62 13.78 -0.37
C GLN A 814 -12.31 13.75 -1.73
N GLN A 815 -13.20 14.70 -1.98
CA GLN A 815 -13.97 14.73 -3.22
C GLN A 815 -13.12 15.14 -4.42
N LEU A 816 -12.08 15.96 -4.23
CA LEU A 816 -11.31 16.52 -5.33
C LEU A 816 -9.96 15.83 -5.58
N MET A 817 -9.36 15.17 -4.58
CA MET A 817 -7.95 14.74 -4.64
C MET A 817 -7.58 13.81 -5.81
N ASP A 818 -8.50 12.98 -6.27
CA ASP A 818 -8.26 12.04 -7.38
C ASP A 818 -8.50 12.69 -8.75
N HIS A 819 -9.05 13.90 -8.76
CA HIS A 819 -9.41 14.65 -9.96
C HIS A 819 -8.52 15.88 -10.18
N VAL A 820 -7.60 16.17 -9.25
CA VAL A 820 -6.69 17.32 -9.27
C VAL A 820 -5.23 16.91 -9.07
N GLU A 821 -4.33 17.70 -9.64
CA GLU A 821 -2.89 17.49 -9.63
C GLU A 821 -2.19 18.20 -8.46
N VAL A 822 -2.88 19.10 -7.75
CA VAL A 822 -2.43 19.60 -6.43
C VAL A 822 -2.58 18.49 -5.39
N ASP A 823 -1.59 18.35 -4.52
CA ASP A 823 -1.60 17.33 -3.47
C ASP A 823 -2.52 17.74 -2.30
N MET A 824 -3.30 16.78 -1.82
CA MET A 824 -4.29 16.91 -0.75
C MET A 824 -4.17 15.75 0.25
N LEU A 825 -4.81 15.87 1.42
CA LEU A 825 -4.76 14.88 2.49
C LEU A 825 -6.03 14.03 2.52
N ARG A 826 -5.86 12.70 2.45
CA ARG A 826 -6.94 11.74 2.72
C ARG A 826 -7.50 11.89 4.13
N TYR A 827 -8.74 11.45 4.31
CA TYR A 827 -9.35 11.39 5.64
C TYR A 827 -10.15 10.13 5.91
N ARG A 828 -10.30 9.86 7.20
CA ARG A 828 -11.23 8.86 7.71
C ARG A 828 -11.80 9.31 9.05
N PRO A 829 -13.14 9.52 9.17
CA PRO A 829 -13.75 9.88 10.44
C PRO A 829 -13.69 8.69 11.40
N VAL A 830 -13.45 8.96 12.67
CA VAL A 830 -13.32 7.96 13.73
C VAL A 830 -13.92 8.44 15.03
N VAL A 831 -14.44 7.50 15.82
CA VAL A 831 -14.70 7.71 17.25
C VAL A 831 -13.38 7.66 18.00
N HIS A 832 -13.15 8.59 18.93
CA HIS A 832 -11.90 8.67 19.68
C HIS A 832 -12.12 8.46 21.18
N PHE A 833 -11.25 7.65 21.78
CA PHE A 833 -11.15 7.47 23.23
C PHE A 833 -9.76 7.89 23.73
N ILE A 834 -9.72 8.51 24.90
CA ILE A 834 -8.48 8.78 25.65
C ILE A 834 -8.63 8.12 27.02
N ASN A 835 -7.69 7.23 27.38
CA ASN A 835 -7.68 6.52 28.67
C ASN A 835 -9.04 5.92 29.08
N GLY A 836 -9.79 5.43 28.08
CA GLY A 836 -11.09 4.82 28.28
C GLY A 836 -12.28 5.78 28.29
N GLU A 837 -12.10 7.11 28.28
CA GLU A 837 -13.22 8.04 28.16
C GLU A 837 -13.50 8.44 26.71
N TYR A 838 -14.78 8.44 26.32
CA TYR A 838 -15.22 8.94 25.03
C TYR A 838 -14.82 10.41 24.85
N TRP A 839 -14.12 10.68 23.76
CA TRP A 839 -13.54 11.98 23.44
C TRP A 839 -14.20 12.66 22.23
N GLY A 840 -15.16 12.00 21.58
CA GLY A 840 -15.87 12.52 20.41
C GLY A 840 -15.30 12.07 19.07
N ILE A 841 -15.99 12.49 18.00
CA ILE A 841 -15.53 12.32 16.62
C ILE A 841 -14.25 13.12 16.34
N LYS A 842 -13.27 12.45 15.73
CA LYS A 842 -12.10 13.04 15.07
C LYS A 842 -11.99 12.48 13.65
N ASN A 843 -11.05 12.97 12.85
CA ASN A 843 -10.66 12.28 11.63
C ASN A 843 -9.16 12.01 11.57
N VAL A 844 -8.80 10.80 11.17
CA VAL A 844 -7.42 10.45 10.84
C VAL A 844 -7.11 11.09 9.48
N ARG A 845 -5.93 11.69 9.37
CA ARG A 845 -5.41 12.33 8.15
C ARG A 845 -4.00 11.87 7.88
N GLU A 846 -3.64 11.86 6.60
CA GLU A 846 -2.25 11.96 6.20
C GLU A 846 -1.62 13.24 6.73
N ARG A 847 -0.29 13.33 6.66
CA ARG A 847 0.45 14.52 7.07
C ARG A 847 1.46 14.88 6.01
N PHE A 848 1.37 16.07 5.44
CA PHE A 848 2.46 16.59 4.61
C PHE A 848 3.77 16.64 5.40
N ASP A 849 4.74 15.89 4.93
CA ASP A 849 6.15 15.90 5.26
C ASP A 849 6.83 14.94 4.27
N ARG A 850 8.14 14.73 4.39
CA ARG A 850 8.86 13.80 3.54
C ARG A 850 8.30 12.36 3.51
N PHE A 851 7.56 11.93 4.54
CA PHE A 851 6.95 10.59 4.58
C PHE A 851 5.60 10.51 3.89
N TYR A 852 4.89 11.64 3.69
CA TYR A 852 3.76 11.69 2.75
C TYR A 852 4.25 11.36 1.34
N ILE A 853 5.42 11.86 0.98
CA ILE A 853 6.01 11.68 -0.35
C ILE A 853 6.55 10.27 -0.55
N GLU A 854 7.13 9.68 0.49
CA GLU A 854 7.42 8.24 0.51
C GLU A 854 6.15 7.41 0.23
N ALA A 855 5.07 7.65 0.99
CA ALA A 855 3.85 6.88 0.85
C ALA A 855 3.16 7.08 -0.50
N ASN A 856 3.06 8.32 -1.00
CA ASN A 856 2.28 8.66 -2.18
C ASN A 856 3.07 8.60 -3.49
N TYR A 857 4.41 8.65 -3.45
CA TYR A 857 5.26 8.70 -4.67
C TYR A 857 6.41 7.68 -4.63
N GLY A 858 6.58 6.92 -3.56
CA GLY A 858 7.67 5.94 -3.42
C GLY A 858 9.07 6.57 -3.48
N ILE A 859 9.19 7.86 -3.17
CA ILE A 859 10.46 8.58 -3.15
C ILE A 859 11.07 8.46 -1.76
N ASP A 860 12.38 8.20 -1.70
CA ASP A 860 13.11 8.17 -0.44
C ASP A 860 12.92 9.52 0.31
N PRO A 861 12.49 9.51 1.59
CA PRO A 861 12.34 10.72 2.39
C PRO A 861 13.54 11.67 2.36
N ASP A 862 14.76 11.16 2.21
CA ASP A 862 15.98 11.97 2.20
C ASP A 862 16.22 12.67 0.85
N GLU A 863 15.52 12.28 -0.22
CA GLU A 863 15.54 12.91 -1.55
C GLU A 863 14.52 14.05 -1.70
N VAL A 864 13.67 14.30 -0.70
CA VAL A 864 12.61 15.30 -0.76
C VAL A 864 13.12 16.69 -0.39
N ILE A 865 12.79 17.69 -1.20
CA ILE A 865 12.93 19.11 -0.86
C ILE A 865 11.52 19.69 -0.79
N ALA A 866 11.17 20.32 0.34
CA ALA A 866 9.89 20.98 0.53
C ALA A 866 10.06 22.36 1.17
N VAL A 867 9.28 23.32 0.68
CA VAL A 867 9.22 24.69 1.17
C VAL A 867 7.80 25.03 1.61
N ASP A 868 7.64 25.80 2.68
CA ASP A 868 6.35 26.26 3.18
C ASP A 868 6.36 27.75 3.56
N GLY A 869 5.19 28.39 3.57
CA GLY A 869 5.03 29.82 3.85
C GLY A 869 4.46 30.61 2.67
N PRO A 870 4.20 31.92 2.83
CA PRO A 870 3.60 32.74 1.77
C PRO A 870 4.42 32.69 0.48
N PHE A 871 3.75 32.90 -0.66
CA PHE A 871 4.41 33.02 -1.97
C PHE A 871 5.51 34.09 -1.93
N GLY A 872 6.69 33.77 -2.48
CA GLY A 872 7.82 34.68 -2.62
C GLY A 872 8.98 34.43 -1.65
N PHE A 873 9.66 35.50 -1.25
CA PHE A 873 10.96 35.46 -0.55
C PHE A 873 10.87 35.06 0.93
N ASP A 874 9.67 34.85 1.46
CA ASP A 874 9.41 34.49 2.85
C ASP A 874 9.18 32.98 3.04
N SER A 875 9.22 32.18 1.96
CA SER A 875 9.09 30.71 2.04
C SER A 875 10.28 30.08 2.77
N GLN A 876 10.01 29.22 3.75
CA GLN A 876 11.02 28.56 4.58
C GLN A 876 11.29 27.15 4.08
N LEU A 877 12.52 26.69 4.26
CA LEU A 877 12.86 25.29 4.00
C LEU A 877 12.24 24.43 5.10
N ARG A 878 11.27 23.59 4.71
CA ARG A 878 10.58 22.66 5.60
C ARG A 878 11.27 21.30 5.64
N GLU A 879 11.67 20.80 4.47
CA GLU A 879 12.41 19.55 4.28
C GLU A 879 13.54 19.79 3.28
N GLY A 880 14.72 19.24 3.54
CA GLY A 880 15.90 19.39 2.68
C GLY A 880 17.12 19.90 3.43
N ARG A 881 18.23 20.05 2.70
CA ARG A 881 19.51 20.54 3.22
C ARG A 881 19.53 22.08 3.19
N PRO A 882 20.26 22.74 4.13
CA PRO A 882 20.36 24.20 4.14
C PRO A 882 20.73 24.77 2.75
N GLY A 883 19.93 25.71 2.25
CA GLY A 883 20.12 26.37 0.94
C GLY A 883 19.38 25.73 -0.24
N GLU A 884 18.78 24.55 -0.10
CA GLU A 884 18.06 23.87 -1.20
C GLU A 884 16.74 24.56 -1.59
N ASN A 885 16.21 25.47 -0.75
CA ASN A 885 15.06 26.33 -1.10
C ASN A 885 15.40 27.41 -2.14
N ARG A 886 16.69 27.67 -2.41
CA ARG A 886 17.13 28.69 -3.38
C ARG A 886 16.53 28.50 -4.77
N ALA A 887 16.41 27.25 -5.24
CA ALA A 887 15.84 26.96 -6.55
C ALA A 887 14.37 27.40 -6.67
N TYR A 888 13.60 27.34 -5.57
CA TYR A 888 12.21 27.82 -5.56
C TYR A 888 12.15 29.35 -5.66
N PHE A 889 13.02 30.05 -4.91
CA PHE A 889 13.10 31.52 -4.98
C PHE A 889 13.53 32.01 -6.36
N GLU A 890 14.48 31.31 -7.01
CA GLU A 890 14.92 31.66 -8.36
C GLU A 890 13.80 31.50 -9.39
N LEU A 891 12.95 30.48 -9.26
CA LEU A 891 11.76 30.30 -10.09
C LEU A 891 10.76 31.45 -9.88
N HIS A 892 10.40 31.76 -8.63
CA HIS A 892 9.45 32.84 -8.32
C HIS A 892 9.92 34.18 -8.88
N ARG A 893 11.18 34.54 -8.57
CA ARG A 893 11.79 35.78 -9.05
C ARG A 893 11.85 35.81 -10.58
N PHE A 894 12.15 34.67 -11.22
CA PHE A 894 12.18 34.60 -12.69
C PHE A 894 10.81 34.93 -13.30
N ILE A 895 9.73 34.37 -12.75
CA ILE A 895 8.35 34.64 -13.21
C ILE A 895 7.96 36.10 -13.01
N GLU A 896 8.40 36.74 -11.92
CA GLU A 896 8.12 38.16 -11.64
C GLU A 896 8.94 39.12 -12.50
N ASP A 897 10.22 38.82 -12.74
CA ASP A 897 11.17 39.73 -13.41
C ASP A 897 11.12 39.65 -14.94
N HIS A 898 10.45 38.64 -15.52
CA HIS A 898 10.45 38.39 -16.96
C HIS A 898 9.02 38.38 -17.54
N ASP A 899 8.91 38.76 -18.82
CA ASP A 899 7.65 38.71 -19.54
C ASP A 899 7.26 37.26 -19.85
N MET A 900 6.24 36.75 -19.17
CA MET A 900 5.74 35.39 -19.37
C MET A 900 5.00 35.20 -20.70
N SER A 901 4.67 36.27 -21.44
CA SER A 901 4.15 36.14 -22.80
C SER A 901 5.22 35.68 -23.82
N ASP A 902 6.51 35.77 -23.45
CA ASP A 902 7.62 35.23 -24.24
C ASP A 902 7.68 33.69 -24.15
N PRO A 903 7.62 32.96 -25.28
CA PRO A 903 7.70 31.51 -25.31
C PRO A 903 8.97 30.92 -24.69
N GLU A 904 10.12 31.59 -24.77
CA GLU A 904 11.38 31.09 -24.20
C GLU A 904 11.37 31.15 -22.67
N HIS A 905 10.81 32.23 -22.11
CA HIS A 905 10.64 32.36 -20.66
C HIS A 905 9.66 31.32 -20.13
N TYR A 906 8.50 31.16 -20.80
CA TYR A 906 7.52 30.16 -20.38
C TYR A 906 8.04 28.72 -20.51
N ALA A 907 8.81 28.41 -21.56
CA ALA A 907 9.45 27.11 -21.70
C ALA A 907 10.43 26.78 -20.56
N ARG A 908 11.05 27.78 -19.93
CA ARG A 908 11.83 27.58 -18.70
C ARG A 908 10.94 27.21 -17.52
N VAL A 909 9.82 27.91 -17.34
CA VAL A 909 8.84 27.62 -16.28
C VAL A 909 8.38 26.16 -16.36
N LEU A 910 8.05 25.65 -17.56
CA LEU A 910 7.63 24.27 -17.77
C LEU A 910 8.68 23.21 -17.37
N ARG A 911 9.98 23.56 -17.35
CA ARG A 911 11.05 22.67 -16.86
C ARG A 911 11.22 22.70 -15.35
N GLU A 912 10.82 23.78 -14.69
CA GLU A 912 11.05 23.99 -13.26
C GLU A 912 9.82 23.69 -12.40
N MET A 913 8.59 23.78 -12.96
CA MET A 913 7.35 23.50 -12.24
C MET A 913 6.32 22.69 -13.03
N ASP A 914 5.53 21.90 -12.29
CA ASP A 914 4.30 21.30 -12.79
C ASP A 914 3.20 22.36 -12.76
N VAL A 915 3.01 23.05 -13.89
CA VAL A 915 2.03 24.15 -14.01
C VAL A 915 0.59 23.69 -13.77
N LEU A 916 0.25 22.42 -14.05
CA LEU A 916 -1.10 21.92 -13.82
C LEU A 916 -1.38 21.73 -12.32
N SER A 917 -0.38 21.28 -11.54
CA SER A 917 -0.46 21.26 -10.08
C SER A 917 -0.71 22.66 -9.50
N PHE A 918 -0.05 23.69 -10.05
CA PHE A 918 -0.25 25.07 -9.63
C PHE A 918 -1.61 25.66 -10.07
N ILE A 919 -2.08 25.34 -11.28
CA ILE A 919 -3.41 25.71 -11.76
C ILE A 919 -4.49 25.12 -10.83
N ASP A 920 -4.38 23.83 -10.52
CA ASP A 920 -5.35 23.14 -9.67
C ASP A 920 -5.34 23.68 -8.22
N TYR A 921 -4.17 24.07 -7.70
CA TYR A 921 -4.07 24.79 -6.41
C TYR A 921 -4.99 26.02 -6.39
N ASN A 922 -4.88 26.87 -7.43
CA ASN A 922 -5.66 28.10 -7.51
C ASN A 922 -7.15 27.81 -7.74
N ILE A 923 -7.49 26.87 -8.64
CA ILE A 923 -8.89 26.53 -8.94
C ILE A 923 -9.60 26.02 -7.69
N VAL A 924 -8.98 25.10 -6.93
CA VAL A 924 -9.61 24.54 -5.72
C VAL A 924 -9.91 25.64 -4.71
N ARG A 925 -8.95 26.54 -4.45
CA ARG A 925 -9.11 27.66 -3.52
C ARG A 925 -10.18 28.66 -3.98
N ILE A 926 -10.21 28.96 -5.28
CA ILE A 926 -11.21 29.84 -5.89
C ILE A 926 -12.59 29.21 -5.79
N TYR A 927 -12.77 27.96 -6.22
CA TYR A 927 -14.04 27.25 -6.17
C TYR A 927 -14.59 27.16 -4.74
N SER A 928 -13.72 26.79 -3.79
CA SER A 928 -14.12 26.64 -2.39
C SER A 928 -14.42 27.97 -1.69
N SER A 929 -14.20 29.10 -2.38
CA SER A 929 -14.30 30.46 -1.83
C SER A 929 -13.43 30.67 -0.59
N ASP A 930 -12.30 29.97 -0.53
CA ASP A 930 -11.38 30.05 0.61
C ASP A 930 -10.47 31.28 0.46
N ARG A 931 -10.46 32.16 1.45
CA ARG A 931 -9.71 33.43 1.40
C ARG A 931 -8.41 33.40 2.21
N ASP A 932 -8.04 32.28 2.83
CA ASP A 932 -6.85 32.17 3.67
C ASP A 932 -5.64 31.57 2.92
N GLY A 933 -5.85 31.04 1.71
CA GLY A 933 -4.81 30.38 0.91
C GLY A 933 -3.89 31.29 0.08
N VAL A 934 -4.08 32.62 0.05
CA VAL A 934 -3.20 33.51 -0.73
C VAL A 934 -1.86 33.74 -0.02
N ASP A 935 -1.86 33.76 1.31
CA ASP A 935 -0.68 34.02 2.15
C ASP A 935 -0.33 32.86 3.09
N LYS A 936 -1.24 31.89 3.28
CA LYS A 936 -1.05 30.74 4.18
C LYS A 936 -1.43 29.43 3.50
N HIS A 937 -1.16 28.34 4.21
CA HIS A 937 -1.63 26.98 3.87
C HIS A 937 -1.20 26.52 2.47
N ILE A 938 0.00 26.94 2.08
CA ILE A 938 0.66 26.58 0.85
C ILE A 938 2.07 26.05 1.14
N ALA A 939 2.41 24.98 0.45
CA ALA A 939 3.75 24.43 0.40
C ALA A 939 4.01 23.88 -0.99
N ALA A 940 5.28 23.87 -1.38
CA ALA A 940 5.72 23.25 -2.62
C ALA A 940 6.82 22.21 -2.35
N TRP A 941 6.94 21.22 -3.23
CA TRP A 941 7.95 20.19 -3.13
C TRP A 941 8.51 19.77 -4.48
N ARG A 942 9.69 19.14 -4.42
CA ARG A 942 10.31 18.44 -5.55
C ARG A 942 11.20 17.30 -5.05
N LYS A 943 11.52 16.38 -5.95
CA LYS A 943 12.63 15.43 -5.78
C LYS A 943 13.98 16.14 -6.03
N ARG A 944 15.01 15.78 -5.27
CA ARG A 944 16.41 16.20 -5.48
C ARG A 944 17.01 15.47 -6.69
N THR A 945 16.63 15.91 -7.88
CA THR A 945 17.14 15.41 -9.17
C THR A 945 17.04 16.49 -10.23
N ASP A 946 17.76 16.32 -11.34
CA ASP A 946 17.66 17.19 -12.51
C ASP A 946 16.34 16.97 -13.27
N PHE A 947 15.96 17.92 -14.12
CA PHE A 947 14.72 17.81 -14.89
C PHE A 947 14.78 16.67 -15.90
N ASP A 948 13.84 15.72 -15.80
CA ASP A 948 13.64 14.65 -16.76
C ASP A 948 12.17 14.61 -17.23
N PRO A 949 11.87 15.02 -18.48
CA PRO A 949 10.50 15.03 -18.99
C PRO A 949 9.91 13.63 -19.20
N HIS A 950 10.71 12.57 -19.16
CA HIS A 950 10.28 11.18 -19.31
C HIS A 950 10.14 10.44 -17.98
N ALA A 951 10.55 11.05 -16.87
CA ALA A 951 10.37 10.46 -15.56
C ALA A 951 8.89 10.39 -15.17
N PRO A 952 8.49 9.40 -14.36
CA PRO A 952 7.15 9.35 -13.77
C PRO A 952 6.82 10.64 -13.00
N ARG A 953 5.53 10.94 -12.84
CA ARG A 953 5.07 12.10 -12.08
C ARG A 953 5.71 12.12 -10.68
N GLY A 954 6.24 13.26 -10.26
CA GLY A 954 6.93 13.42 -8.98
C GLY A 954 8.43 13.09 -9.01
N HIS A 955 8.91 12.37 -10.02
CA HIS A 955 10.32 11.95 -10.16
C HIS A 955 11.14 12.80 -11.12
N ASP A 956 10.53 13.80 -11.74
CA ASP A 956 11.07 14.64 -12.82
C ASP A 956 11.78 15.93 -12.37
N GLY A 957 11.97 16.13 -11.06
CA GLY A 957 12.65 17.31 -10.53
C GLY A 957 11.84 18.63 -10.58
N ARG A 958 10.56 18.62 -11.00
CA ARG A 958 9.70 19.82 -11.00
C ARG A 958 9.07 20.12 -9.64
N TRP A 959 8.86 21.40 -9.36
CA TRP A 959 8.06 21.87 -8.22
C TRP A 959 6.57 21.55 -8.38
N ARG A 960 5.94 21.10 -7.29
CA ARG A 960 4.52 20.75 -7.16
C ARG A 960 3.95 21.30 -5.87
N TRP A 961 2.64 21.52 -5.81
CA TRP A 961 1.99 22.18 -4.68
C TRP A 961 1.13 21.23 -3.85
N TYR A 962 1.10 21.48 -2.55
CA TYR A 962 0.13 20.93 -1.63
C TYR A 962 -0.84 22.00 -1.16
N THR A 963 -2.06 21.59 -0.79
CA THR A 963 -3.05 22.45 -0.15
C THR A 963 -3.77 21.73 1.00
N TRP A 964 -4.09 22.48 2.06
CA TRP A 964 -4.83 22.01 3.24
C TRP A 964 -5.53 23.18 3.94
N ASP A 965 -6.28 22.88 5.00
CA ASP A 965 -6.96 23.87 5.83
C ASP A 965 -8.07 24.63 5.09
N PHE A 966 -9.16 23.91 4.82
CA PHE A 966 -10.37 24.49 4.21
C PHE A 966 -11.49 24.71 5.23
N ASP A 967 -11.16 25.09 6.47
CA ASP A 967 -12.12 25.29 7.57
C ASP A 967 -12.93 26.60 7.44
N ASN A 968 -12.49 27.51 6.57
CA ASN A 968 -13.21 28.73 6.14
C ASN A 968 -13.81 28.65 4.74
N ALA A 969 -13.73 27.48 4.09
CA ALA A 969 -14.32 27.27 2.78
C ALA A 969 -15.85 27.10 2.85
N MET A 970 -16.52 27.38 1.72
CA MET A 970 -17.96 27.14 1.51
C MET A 970 -18.89 27.88 2.48
N LEU A 971 -18.43 28.98 3.11
CA LEU A 971 -19.24 29.75 4.06
C LEU A 971 -20.18 30.76 3.39
N PHE A 972 -19.73 31.40 2.32
CA PHE A 972 -20.48 32.38 1.55
C PHE A 972 -19.85 32.57 0.17
N HIS A 973 -20.63 33.04 -0.80
CA HIS A 973 -20.12 33.38 -2.12
C HIS A 973 -19.28 34.64 -2.07
N HIS A 974 -18.04 34.55 -2.56
CA HIS A 974 -17.14 35.67 -2.75
C HIS A 974 -16.47 35.59 -4.13
N ASN A 975 -16.23 36.73 -4.78
CA ASN A 975 -15.45 36.81 -6.02
C ASN A 975 -13.97 36.49 -5.73
N THR A 976 -13.70 35.19 -5.64
CA THR A 976 -12.42 34.67 -5.17
C THR A 976 -11.42 34.60 -6.32
N MET A 977 -11.89 34.59 -7.57
CA MET A 977 -11.03 34.78 -8.75
C MET A 977 -10.31 36.12 -8.69
N GLU A 978 -11.04 37.21 -8.44
CA GLU A 978 -10.43 38.53 -8.30
C GLU A 978 -9.46 38.60 -7.11
N PHE A 979 -9.76 37.89 -6.03
CA PHE A 979 -8.92 37.86 -4.85
C PHE A 979 -7.60 37.12 -5.06
N TYR A 980 -7.62 35.94 -5.70
CA TYR A 980 -6.41 35.12 -5.93
C TYR A 980 -5.56 35.60 -7.10
N ALA A 981 -6.12 36.40 -8.01
CA ALA A 981 -5.39 36.91 -9.16
C ALA A 981 -5.43 38.45 -9.24
N ASN A 982 -5.35 39.11 -8.08
CA ASN A 982 -5.36 40.58 -7.96
C ASN A 982 -4.01 41.18 -8.35
N ASP A 983 -4.00 42.23 -9.16
CA ASP A 983 -2.84 43.04 -9.54
C ASP A 983 -2.86 44.48 -9.01
N ASP A 984 -3.88 44.86 -8.20
CA ASP A 984 -3.98 46.17 -7.58
C ASP A 984 -3.01 46.33 -6.40
N ASP A 985 -2.08 47.29 -6.53
CA ASP A 985 -1.08 47.63 -5.52
C ASP A 985 -1.64 48.56 -4.41
N SER A 986 -2.84 48.25 -3.92
CA SER A 986 -3.59 49.11 -2.98
C SER A 986 -3.02 49.13 -1.55
N GLY A 987 -1.79 48.66 -1.33
CA GLY A 987 -1.10 48.70 -0.05
C GLY A 987 -1.52 47.63 0.98
N ASN A 988 -2.39 46.67 0.62
CA ASN A 988 -2.85 45.59 1.50
C ASN A 988 -2.00 44.29 1.45
N GLY A 989 -0.87 44.29 0.73
CA GLY A 989 0.07 43.16 0.68
C GLY A 989 -0.30 42.01 -0.27
N THR A 990 -1.48 42.01 -0.88
CA THR A 990 -1.98 40.91 -1.74
C THR A 990 -1.32 40.85 -3.12
N ALA A 991 -0.99 41.98 -3.76
CA ALA A 991 -0.44 41.99 -5.13
C ALA A 991 0.89 41.23 -5.28
N ARG A 992 1.73 41.23 -4.23
CA ARG A 992 2.98 40.44 -4.21
C ARG A 992 2.72 38.95 -4.04
N GLN A 993 1.70 38.58 -3.26
CA GLN A 993 1.37 37.18 -2.96
C GLN A 993 0.68 36.49 -4.15
N THR A 994 -0.02 37.26 -4.97
CA THR A 994 -0.69 36.80 -6.20
C THR A 994 0.18 36.98 -7.45
N ALA A 995 1.38 37.55 -7.33
CA ALA A 995 2.22 37.92 -8.46
C ALA A 995 2.54 36.74 -9.40
N MET A 996 2.78 35.56 -8.84
CA MET A 996 3.10 34.37 -9.66
C MET A 996 1.93 34.00 -10.59
N ILE A 997 0.70 33.92 -10.07
CA ILE A 997 -0.47 33.60 -10.90
C ILE A 997 -0.82 34.74 -11.85
N VAL A 998 -0.73 36.00 -11.41
CA VAL A 998 -0.98 37.18 -12.27
C VAL A 998 -0.04 37.22 -13.47
N ASN A 999 1.27 37.01 -13.26
CA ASN A 999 2.23 37.01 -14.36
C ASN A 999 2.05 35.81 -15.29
N LEU A 1000 1.78 34.62 -14.75
CA LEU A 1000 1.51 33.44 -15.57
C LEU A 1000 0.24 33.59 -16.42
N LEU A 1001 -0.82 34.24 -15.91
CA LEU A 1001 -2.05 34.50 -16.67
C LEU A 1001 -1.85 35.44 -17.89
N ARG A 1002 -0.71 36.14 -17.99
CA ARG A 1002 -0.36 36.91 -19.20
C ARG A 1002 0.03 36.01 -20.37
N ASN A 1003 0.53 34.80 -20.10
CA ASN A 1003 0.86 33.82 -21.12
C ASN A 1003 -0.42 33.19 -21.70
N ASP A 1004 -0.53 33.15 -23.03
CA ASP A 1004 -1.72 32.62 -23.72
C ASP A 1004 -1.96 31.13 -23.47
N GLU A 1005 -0.89 30.32 -23.42
CA GLU A 1005 -0.96 28.89 -23.16
C GLU A 1005 -1.41 28.62 -21.72
N PHE A 1006 -0.76 29.24 -20.73
CA PHE A 1006 -1.13 29.11 -19.32
C PHE A 1006 -2.57 29.57 -19.07
N ARG A 1007 -2.97 30.73 -19.62
CA ARG A 1007 -4.33 31.27 -19.47
C ARG A 1007 -5.37 30.33 -20.07
N THR A 1008 -5.11 29.78 -21.26
CA THR A 1008 -5.98 28.79 -21.91
C THR A 1008 -6.09 27.52 -21.07
N MET A 1009 -4.97 27.01 -20.55
CA MET A 1009 -4.95 25.86 -19.65
C MET A 1009 -5.77 26.11 -18.39
N PHE A 1010 -5.60 27.28 -17.75
CA PHE A 1010 -6.32 27.66 -16.53
C PHE A 1010 -7.84 27.70 -16.76
N ILE A 1011 -8.29 28.41 -17.81
CA ILE A 1011 -9.72 28.54 -18.13
C ILE A 1011 -10.33 27.18 -18.46
N ASN A 1012 -9.69 26.39 -19.34
CA ASN A 1012 -10.21 25.09 -19.75
C ASN A 1012 -10.16 24.07 -18.62
N ARG A 1013 -9.14 24.11 -17.75
CA ARG A 1013 -9.05 23.23 -16.58
C ARG A 1013 -10.13 23.55 -15.57
N PHE A 1014 -10.41 24.83 -15.32
CA PHE A 1014 -11.49 25.24 -14.43
C PHE A 1014 -12.86 24.84 -15.01
N ALA A 1015 -13.12 25.13 -16.29
CA ALA A 1015 -14.33 24.68 -16.97
C ALA A 1015 -14.49 23.14 -16.94
N SER A 1016 -13.40 22.39 -17.12
CA SER A 1016 -13.39 20.92 -17.04
C SER A 1016 -13.88 20.43 -15.67
N LEU A 1017 -13.38 21.02 -14.59
CA LEU A 1017 -13.77 20.65 -13.23
C LEU A 1017 -15.23 21.04 -12.91
N LEU A 1018 -15.67 22.24 -13.34
CA LEU A 1018 -17.06 22.71 -13.21
C LEU A 1018 -18.07 21.85 -14.01
N ASN A 1019 -17.61 21.23 -15.09
CA ASN A 1019 -18.39 20.29 -15.90
C ASN A 1019 -18.29 18.83 -15.41
N THR A 1020 -17.58 18.55 -14.32
CA THR A 1020 -17.41 17.18 -13.78
C THR A 1020 -17.54 17.16 -12.27
N VAL A 1021 -16.43 16.98 -11.53
CA VAL A 1021 -16.42 16.74 -10.08
C VAL A 1021 -16.95 17.92 -9.26
N MET A 1022 -16.90 19.15 -9.78
CA MET A 1022 -17.42 20.35 -9.12
C MET A 1022 -18.86 20.70 -9.51
N GLN A 1023 -19.55 19.84 -10.26
CA GLN A 1023 -20.96 20.03 -10.57
C GLN A 1023 -21.83 20.02 -9.29
N PRO A 1024 -22.98 20.73 -9.28
CA PRO A 1024 -23.91 20.73 -8.16
C PRO A 1024 -24.33 19.33 -7.68
N ALA A 1025 -24.56 18.37 -8.59
CA ALA A 1025 -25.01 17.03 -8.24
C ALA A 1025 -23.93 16.25 -7.48
N GLU A 1026 -22.70 16.24 -8.01
CA GLU A 1026 -21.54 15.53 -7.43
C GLU A 1026 -21.19 16.06 -6.03
N MET A 1027 -21.08 17.39 -5.91
CA MET A 1027 -20.71 18.01 -4.63
C MET A 1027 -21.81 17.85 -3.58
N ARG A 1028 -23.10 17.91 -3.95
CA ARG A 1028 -24.19 17.59 -3.01
C ARG A 1028 -24.16 16.13 -2.58
N ALA A 1029 -23.97 15.20 -3.52
CA ALA A 1029 -23.86 13.78 -3.18
C ALA A 1029 -22.67 13.52 -2.24
N ALA A 1030 -21.55 14.23 -2.43
CA ALA A 1030 -20.42 14.17 -1.51
C ALA A 1030 -20.77 14.69 -0.11
N ILE A 1031 -21.47 15.82 0.00
CA ILE A 1031 -21.97 16.36 1.27
C ILE A 1031 -22.89 15.35 1.95
N ASP A 1032 -23.82 14.75 1.21
CA ASP A 1032 -24.80 13.81 1.73
C ASP A 1032 -24.13 12.54 2.26
N ARG A 1033 -23.16 11.99 1.52
CA ARG A 1033 -22.34 10.85 1.99
C ARG A 1033 -21.58 11.21 3.28
N ALA A 1034 -20.91 12.35 3.30
CA ALA A 1034 -20.11 12.75 4.46
C ALA A 1034 -20.97 13.07 5.69
N ALA A 1035 -22.13 13.70 5.51
CA ALA A 1035 -23.10 13.93 6.58
C ALA A 1035 -23.69 12.61 7.11
N ALA A 1036 -24.05 11.67 6.22
CA ALA A 1036 -24.57 10.36 6.61
C ALA A 1036 -23.58 9.55 7.44
N LEU A 1037 -22.26 9.66 7.17
CA LEU A 1037 -21.22 9.02 7.98
C LEU A 1037 -21.13 9.57 9.40
N LEU A 1038 -21.43 10.86 9.62
CA LEU A 1038 -21.33 11.48 10.94
C LEU A 1038 -22.64 11.48 11.73
N ALA A 1039 -23.78 11.37 11.04
CA ALA A 1039 -25.11 11.51 11.63
C ALA A 1039 -25.37 10.58 12.85
N PRO A 1040 -24.93 9.31 12.86
CA PRO A 1040 -25.18 8.43 14.01
C PRO A 1040 -24.43 8.86 15.28
N GLU A 1041 -23.23 9.45 15.14
CA GLU A 1041 -22.34 9.79 16.26
C GLU A 1041 -22.35 11.27 16.66
N ILE A 1042 -22.80 12.18 15.77
CA ILE A 1042 -22.68 13.63 15.99
C ILE A 1042 -23.44 14.11 17.23
N GLY A 1043 -24.57 13.48 17.57
CA GLY A 1043 -25.32 13.80 18.79
C GLY A 1043 -24.50 13.57 20.07
N GLU A 1044 -23.76 12.47 20.15
CA GLU A 1044 -22.91 12.16 21.31
C GLU A 1044 -21.64 13.04 21.34
N HIS A 1045 -21.11 13.39 20.15
CA HIS A 1045 -20.05 14.41 20.06
C HIS A 1045 -20.51 15.76 20.63
N ILE A 1046 -21.72 16.22 20.30
CA ILE A 1046 -22.30 17.46 20.83
C ILE A 1046 -22.47 17.39 22.33
N GLN A 1047 -22.97 16.26 22.87
CA GLN A 1047 -23.11 16.08 24.32
C GLN A 1047 -21.76 16.16 25.06
N ARG A 1048 -20.68 15.70 24.42
CA ARG A 1048 -19.33 15.76 24.99
C ARG A 1048 -18.71 17.16 24.95
N TRP A 1049 -18.90 17.91 23.86
CA TRP A 1049 -18.16 19.16 23.60
C TRP A 1049 -19.00 20.43 23.66
N GLY A 1050 -20.34 20.33 23.62
CA GLY A 1050 -21.25 21.46 23.41
C GLY A 1050 -21.20 22.05 21.99
N TYR A 1051 -20.49 21.37 21.07
CA TYR A 1051 -20.27 21.82 19.71
C TYR A 1051 -20.49 20.67 18.72
N PRO A 1052 -21.07 20.91 17.54
CA PRO A 1052 -21.83 22.11 17.17
C PRO A 1052 -22.96 22.42 18.16
N ALA A 1053 -23.51 23.63 18.16
CA ALA A 1053 -24.41 24.09 19.24
C ALA A 1053 -25.64 23.20 19.48
N SER A 1054 -26.13 22.53 18.42
CA SER A 1054 -27.20 21.54 18.48
C SER A 1054 -27.19 20.67 17.21
N LEU A 1055 -27.96 19.58 17.23
CA LEU A 1055 -28.16 18.74 16.04
C LEU A 1055 -28.85 19.53 14.92
N ASP A 1056 -29.83 20.38 15.25
CA ASP A 1056 -30.51 21.26 14.29
C ASP A 1056 -29.53 22.26 13.66
N TYR A 1057 -28.66 22.88 14.48
CA TYR A 1057 -27.62 23.77 13.96
C TYR A 1057 -26.65 23.03 13.05
N TRP A 1058 -26.24 21.81 13.41
CA TRP A 1058 -25.41 20.99 12.54
C TRP A 1058 -26.10 20.72 11.20
N GLN A 1059 -27.39 20.36 11.21
CA GLN A 1059 -28.18 20.14 10.00
C GLN A 1059 -28.30 21.43 9.15
N ASP A 1060 -28.51 22.59 9.77
CA ASP A 1060 -28.52 23.89 9.08
C ASP A 1060 -27.18 24.19 8.39
N GLN A 1061 -26.06 23.80 9.01
CA GLN A 1061 -24.74 23.93 8.39
C GLN A 1061 -24.57 22.99 7.20
N VAL A 1062 -25.05 21.74 7.29
CA VAL A 1062 -25.08 20.81 6.15
C VAL A 1062 -25.90 21.39 4.99
N ASP A 1063 -27.07 21.96 5.28
CA ASP A 1063 -27.92 22.60 4.27
C ASP A 1063 -27.31 23.87 3.68
N ALA A 1064 -26.54 24.63 4.47
CA ALA A 1064 -25.76 25.75 3.96
C ALA A 1064 -24.71 25.31 2.93
N HIS A 1065 -24.00 24.19 3.19
CA HIS A 1065 -23.05 23.62 2.23
C HIS A 1065 -23.74 23.19 0.93
N ARG A 1066 -24.92 22.56 1.04
CA ARG A 1066 -25.71 22.15 -0.14
C ARG A 1066 -26.11 23.35 -1.00
N ARG A 1067 -26.56 24.45 -0.37
CA ARG A 1067 -26.90 25.69 -1.08
C ARG A 1067 -25.68 26.28 -1.78
N PHE A 1068 -24.56 26.41 -1.05
CA PHE A 1068 -23.32 26.96 -1.61
C PHE A 1068 -22.88 26.20 -2.87
N VAL A 1069 -22.74 24.87 -2.82
CA VAL A 1069 -22.26 24.10 -3.99
C VAL A 1069 -23.27 24.05 -5.14
N SER A 1070 -24.55 24.29 -4.85
CA SER A 1070 -25.58 24.35 -5.89
C SER A 1070 -25.48 25.60 -6.75
N GLU A 1071 -25.09 26.71 -6.14
CA GLU A 1071 -25.02 28.03 -6.79
C GLU A 1071 -23.60 28.36 -7.27
N ARG A 1072 -22.57 27.78 -6.63
CA ARG A 1072 -21.17 28.16 -6.84
C ARG A 1072 -20.67 28.06 -8.28
N PRO A 1073 -20.98 27.00 -9.06
CA PRO A 1073 -20.49 26.89 -10.43
C PRO A 1073 -20.89 28.04 -11.35
N GLU A 1074 -22.09 28.62 -11.20
CA GLU A 1074 -22.50 29.77 -12.02
C GLU A 1074 -21.79 31.05 -11.57
N PHE A 1075 -21.63 31.26 -10.26
CA PHE A 1075 -20.83 32.37 -9.74
C PHE A 1075 -19.39 32.32 -10.23
N ASP A 1076 -18.74 31.16 -10.22
CA ASP A 1076 -17.36 31.04 -10.70
C ASP A 1076 -17.24 31.32 -12.20
N ARG A 1077 -18.23 30.93 -13.01
CA ARG A 1077 -18.27 31.31 -14.42
C ARG A 1077 -18.44 32.81 -14.61
N ASP A 1078 -19.34 33.45 -13.86
CA ASP A 1078 -19.53 34.91 -13.87
C ASP A 1078 -18.22 35.63 -13.49
N TYR A 1079 -17.53 35.14 -12.48
CA TYR A 1079 -16.28 35.73 -11.99
C TYR A 1079 -15.14 35.60 -12.99
N LEU A 1080 -15.01 34.44 -13.67
CA LEU A 1080 -14.01 34.25 -14.72
C LEU A 1080 -14.23 35.21 -15.89
N GLU A 1081 -15.46 35.34 -16.38
CA GLU A 1081 -15.81 36.27 -17.45
C GLU A 1081 -15.52 37.73 -17.08
N ALA A 1082 -15.95 38.14 -15.89
CA ALA A 1082 -15.72 39.49 -15.40
C ALA A 1082 -14.23 39.79 -15.18
N TYR A 1083 -13.46 38.79 -14.72
CA TYR A 1083 -12.02 38.91 -14.51
C TYR A 1083 -11.27 39.13 -15.82
N PHE A 1084 -11.45 38.23 -16.79
CA PHE A 1084 -10.68 38.24 -18.04
C PHE A 1084 -11.11 39.37 -18.98
N SER A 1085 -12.41 39.71 -19.03
CA SER A 1085 -12.90 40.84 -19.84
C SER A 1085 -12.30 42.17 -19.41
N ARG A 1086 -12.17 42.43 -18.11
CA ARG A 1086 -11.56 43.67 -17.60
C ARG A 1086 -10.06 43.77 -17.89
N ARG A 1087 -9.38 42.63 -18.07
CA ARG A 1087 -7.92 42.57 -18.31
C ARG A 1087 -7.56 42.45 -19.80
N GLY A 1088 -8.52 42.68 -20.70
CA GLY A 1088 -8.28 42.72 -22.14
C GLY A 1088 -8.28 41.35 -22.82
N TYR A 1089 -8.77 40.31 -22.15
CA TYR A 1089 -8.91 38.95 -22.68
C TYR A 1089 -10.40 38.53 -22.63
N PRO A 1090 -11.30 39.21 -23.35
CA PRO A 1090 -12.74 38.97 -23.22
C PRO A 1090 -13.09 37.52 -23.55
N ILE A 1091 -13.99 36.96 -22.72
CA ILE A 1091 -14.62 35.68 -22.97
C ILE A 1091 -15.92 35.96 -23.75
N ASP A 1092 -16.07 35.36 -24.93
CA ASP A 1092 -17.20 35.61 -25.82
C ASP A 1092 -18.45 34.79 -25.43
N GLY A 1093 -18.90 34.93 -24.18
CA GLY A 1093 -20.05 34.22 -23.63
C GLY A 1093 -19.77 32.78 -23.22
N ARG A 1094 -20.85 32.00 -23.02
CA ARG A 1094 -20.83 30.58 -22.64
C ARG A 1094 -21.64 29.79 -23.62
N TYR A 1095 -21.09 28.67 -24.06
CA TYR A 1095 -21.75 27.80 -25.03
C TYR A 1095 -21.76 26.37 -24.55
N THR A 1096 -22.84 25.68 -24.89
CA THR A 1096 -22.99 24.26 -24.65
C THR A 1096 -22.27 23.49 -25.74
N LEU A 1097 -21.33 22.63 -25.34
CA LEU A 1097 -20.73 21.64 -26.22
C LEU A 1097 -21.35 20.28 -25.92
N LEU A 1098 -22.12 19.78 -26.89
CA LEU A 1098 -22.69 18.44 -26.88
C LEU A 1098 -21.73 17.48 -27.60
N ILE A 1099 -21.25 16.46 -26.88
CA ILE A 1099 -20.39 15.41 -27.38
C ILE A 1099 -21.17 14.11 -27.47
N GLY A 1100 -21.49 13.71 -28.70
CA GLY A 1100 -22.04 12.40 -29.01
C GLY A 1100 -20.94 11.36 -29.17
N ASN A 1101 -21.15 10.20 -28.56
CA ASN A 1101 -20.37 8.99 -28.80
C ASN A 1101 -21.34 7.82 -28.90
N ARG A 1102 -21.80 7.51 -30.11
CA ARG A 1102 -22.79 6.44 -30.33
C ARG A 1102 -22.28 5.04 -29.98
N GLN A 1103 -20.97 4.90 -29.70
CA GLN A 1103 -20.33 3.65 -29.31
C GLN A 1103 -19.34 3.88 -28.14
N PRO A 1104 -19.80 4.11 -26.91
CA PRO A 1104 -18.91 4.35 -25.76
C PRO A 1104 -17.95 3.20 -25.45
N ALA A 1105 -18.28 1.98 -25.88
CA ALA A 1105 -17.39 0.83 -25.79
C ALA A 1105 -16.26 0.85 -26.83
N ALA A 1106 -16.41 1.62 -27.92
CA ALA A 1106 -15.45 1.73 -29.01
C ALA A 1106 -14.34 2.76 -28.76
N GLY A 1107 -14.46 3.56 -27.71
CA GLY A 1107 -13.56 4.66 -27.40
C GLY A 1107 -14.29 5.73 -26.63
N HIS A 1108 -13.55 6.77 -26.26
CA HIS A 1108 -14.09 7.94 -25.59
C HIS A 1108 -13.49 9.22 -26.15
N VAL A 1109 -14.11 10.35 -25.82
CA VAL A 1109 -13.59 11.66 -26.17
C VAL A 1109 -13.04 12.32 -24.92
N ARG A 1110 -11.81 12.82 -25.01
CA ARG A 1110 -11.28 13.79 -24.05
C ARG A 1110 -11.61 15.19 -24.52
N VAL A 1111 -12.29 15.98 -23.68
CA VAL A 1111 -12.63 17.38 -23.94
C VAL A 1111 -11.89 18.23 -22.92
N GLY A 1112 -10.88 18.99 -23.37
CA GLY A 1112 -9.94 19.65 -22.47
C GLY A 1112 -9.27 18.63 -21.56
N TYR A 1113 -9.64 18.65 -20.27
CA TYR A 1113 -9.12 17.75 -19.25
C TYR A 1113 -10.15 16.72 -18.75
N VAL A 1114 -11.28 16.57 -19.45
CA VAL A 1114 -12.36 15.63 -19.10
C VAL A 1114 -12.33 14.43 -20.03
N ASP A 1115 -12.14 13.23 -19.48
CA ASP A 1115 -12.41 11.99 -20.22
C ASP A 1115 -13.91 11.67 -20.17
N VAL A 1116 -14.62 11.83 -21.29
CA VAL A 1116 -16.06 11.54 -21.41
C VAL A 1116 -16.28 10.03 -21.53
N ARG A 1117 -16.27 9.35 -20.39
CA ARG A 1117 -16.42 7.90 -20.27
C ARG A 1117 -17.14 7.54 -18.98
N ALA A 1118 -17.64 6.31 -18.91
CA ALA A 1118 -18.24 5.77 -17.70
C ALA A 1118 -17.27 5.84 -16.51
N GLY A 1119 -17.77 6.25 -15.34
CA GLY A 1119 -16.98 6.39 -14.11
C GLY A 1119 -16.29 7.74 -13.93
N THR A 1120 -16.31 8.64 -14.92
CA THR A 1120 -15.92 10.04 -14.71
C THR A 1120 -17.03 10.76 -13.93
N PRO A 1121 -16.73 11.48 -12.83
CA PRO A 1121 -17.76 12.19 -12.05
C PRO A 1121 -18.56 13.20 -12.89
N GLY A 1122 -19.87 13.25 -12.68
CA GLY A 1122 -20.78 14.12 -13.43
C GLY A 1122 -21.10 13.65 -14.85
N ILE A 1123 -20.76 12.40 -15.20
CA ILE A 1123 -21.05 11.79 -16.51
C ILE A 1123 -21.91 10.53 -16.34
N ASP A 1124 -23.22 10.71 -16.38
CA ASP A 1124 -24.19 9.61 -16.30
C ASP A 1124 -24.29 8.80 -17.60
N ASP A 1125 -24.27 9.49 -18.75
CA ASP A 1125 -24.35 8.88 -20.08
C ASP A 1125 -23.15 9.31 -20.95
N PRO A 1126 -22.12 8.46 -21.09
CA PRO A 1126 -20.97 8.78 -21.94
C PRO A 1126 -21.30 8.72 -23.44
N SER A 1127 -22.49 8.24 -23.82
CA SER A 1127 -22.92 8.23 -25.23
C SER A 1127 -23.41 9.59 -25.72
N LEU A 1128 -23.82 10.44 -24.80
CA LEU A 1128 -24.22 11.81 -25.08
C LEU A 1128 -23.96 12.67 -23.84
N TRP A 1129 -22.88 13.42 -23.86
CA TRP A 1129 -22.48 14.28 -22.76
C TRP A 1129 -22.52 15.74 -23.19
N SER A 1130 -22.91 16.65 -22.29
CA SER A 1130 -22.87 18.08 -22.53
C SER A 1130 -22.06 18.80 -21.45
N GLY A 1131 -21.27 19.79 -21.84
CA GLY A 1131 -20.59 20.70 -20.91
C GLY A 1131 -20.73 22.16 -21.34
N ILE A 1132 -20.64 23.08 -20.37
CA ILE A 1132 -20.64 24.52 -20.62
C ILE A 1132 -19.19 25.01 -20.71
N TRP A 1133 -18.84 25.64 -21.82
CA TRP A 1133 -17.49 26.12 -22.11
C TRP A 1133 -17.48 27.61 -22.42
N PHE A 1134 -16.34 28.25 -22.18
CA PHE A 1134 -16.16 29.68 -22.42
C PHE A 1134 -15.88 29.96 -23.89
N GLY A 1135 -16.55 30.98 -24.41
CA GLY A 1135 -16.52 31.38 -25.81
C GLY A 1135 -15.16 31.89 -26.27
N ASP A 1136 -14.81 31.56 -27.52
CA ASP A 1136 -13.55 31.95 -28.18
C ASP A 1136 -12.25 31.58 -27.41
N ILE A 1137 -12.29 30.51 -26.62
CA ILE A 1137 -11.11 29.92 -25.98
C ILE A 1137 -10.71 28.64 -26.76
N PRO A 1138 -9.44 28.46 -27.17
CA PRO A 1138 -8.99 27.22 -27.81
C PRO A 1138 -9.24 26.03 -26.90
N LEU A 1139 -10.08 25.10 -27.34
CA LEU A 1139 -10.44 23.89 -26.60
C LEU A 1139 -9.99 22.66 -27.38
N GLN A 1140 -9.11 21.86 -26.78
CA GLN A 1140 -8.63 20.63 -27.38
C GLN A 1140 -9.64 19.49 -27.16
N LEU A 1141 -10.02 18.81 -28.24
CA LEU A 1141 -10.77 17.55 -28.22
C LEU A 1141 -9.88 16.45 -28.76
N GLN A 1142 -9.86 15.30 -28.08
CA GLN A 1142 -9.12 14.13 -28.49
C GLN A 1142 -10.02 12.89 -28.49
N ALA A 1143 -10.15 12.25 -29.65
CA ALA A 1143 -10.80 10.95 -29.76
C ALA A 1143 -9.79 9.85 -29.39
N LEU A 1144 -10.10 9.12 -28.32
CA LEU A 1144 -9.28 8.05 -27.76
C LEU A 1144 -9.97 6.72 -28.04
N PRO A 1145 -9.63 6.03 -29.15
CA PRO A 1145 -10.24 4.76 -29.48
C PRO A 1145 -9.92 3.73 -28.39
N ALA A 1146 -10.91 2.90 -28.09
CA ALA A 1146 -10.67 1.70 -27.30
C ALA A 1146 -9.84 0.71 -28.11
N ALA A 1147 -9.28 -0.23 -27.37
CA ALA A 1147 -8.87 -1.52 -27.87
C ALA A 1147 -9.77 -2.04 -29.02
N GLY A 1148 -9.20 -2.30 -30.20
CA GLY A 1148 -9.94 -2.89 -31.35
C GLY A 1148 -10.68 -1.90 -32.25
N TYR A 1149 -10.62 -0.61 -31.94
CA TYR A 1149 -11.25 0.45 -32.72
C TYR A 1149 -10.22 1.46 -33.21
N ARG A 1150 -10.56 2.17 -34.28
CA ARG A 1150 -9.86 3.36 -34.73
C ARG A 1150 -10.84 4.52 -34.81
N PHE A 1151 -10.31 5.71 -34.70
CA PHE A 1151 -11.08 6.91 -34.97
C PHE A 1151 -11.42 6.97 -36.47
N ALA A 1152 -12.72 7.02 -36.78
CA ALA A 1152 -13.25 7.10 -38.14
C ALA A 1152 -13.44 8.55 -38.61
N GLY A 1153 -13.53 9.48 -37.67
CA GLY A 1153 -13.62 10.91 -37.94
C GLY A 1153 -14.58 11.64 -37.01
N TRP A 1154 -14.46 12.96 -37.00
CA TRP A 1154 -15.41 13.81 -36.30
C TRP A 1154 -16.66 14.02 -37.16
N GLN A 1155 -17.81 14.19 -36.52
CA GLN A 1155 -19.11 14.50 -37.16
C GLN A 1155 -19.79 15.67 -36.42
N GLY A 1156 -20.80 16.27 -37.05
CA GLY A 1156 -21.57 17.38 -36.47
C GLY A 1156 -21.08 18.74 -36.97
N ASP A 1157 -21.13 19.75 -36.10
CA ASP A 1157 -20.91 21.17 -36.40
C ASP A 1157 -19.43 21.56 -36.61
N LEU A 1158 -18.65 20.70 -37.25
CA LEU A 1158 -17.21 20.88 -37.50
C LEU A 1158 -16.86 22.15 -38.28
N ALA A 1159 -17.75 22.59 -39.18
CA ALA A 1159 -17.56 23.80 -39.97
C ALA A 1159 -17.72 25.07 -39.12
N ALA A 1160 -18.60 25.04 -38.12
CA ALA A 1160 -18.76 26.11 -37.14
C ALA A 1160 -17.64 26.11 -36.09
N ALA A 1161 -17.06 24.94 -35.79
CA ALA A 1161 -16.00 24.76 -34.80
C ALA A 1161 -14.57 25.13 -35.25
N ALA A 1162 -14.38 25.53 -36.52
CA ALA A 1162 -13.11 25.36 -37.22
C ALA A 1162 -11.96 26.32 -36.83
N SER A 1163 -10.82 25.72 -36.46
CA SER A 1163 -9.45 26.21 -36.71
C SER A 1163 -8.57 25.00 -37.06
N ALA A 1164 -8.14 24.87 -38.32
CA ALA A 1164 -7.33 23.73 -38.77
C ALA A 1164 -5.91 23.75 -38.18
N LEU A 1165 -5.46 22.62 -37.63
CA LEU A 1165 -4.05 22.36 -37.33
C LEU A 1165 -3.41 21.62 -38.53
N ASP A 1166 -2.28 22.12 -39.02
CA ASP A 1166 -1.30 21.42 -39.87
C ASP A 1166 -1.80 20.73 -41.16
N GLY A 1167 -2.62 21.41 -41.96
CA GLY A 1167 -2.82 21.05 -43.37
C GLY A 1167 -3.52 19.71 -43.64
N MET A 1168 -4.02 19.01 -42.61
CA MET A 1168 -4.95 17.88 -42.74
C MET A 1168 -6.40 18.36 -42.56
N PRO A 1169 -7.39 17.77 -43.25
CA PRO A 1169 -8.79 18.10 -42.99
C PRO A 1169 -9.14 17.76 -41.53
N ALA A 1170 -9.77 18.69 -40.81
CA ALA A 1170 -10.12 18.57 -39.39
C ALA A 1170 -10.95 17.29 -39.07
N SER A 1171 -11.59 16.69 -40.06
CA SER A 1171 -12.32 15.43 -39.95
C SER A 1171 -11.44 14.19 -39.74
N ALA A 1172 -10.14 14.24 -40.04
CA ALA A 1172 -9.24 13.07 -40.03
C ALA A 1172 -8.26 13.02 -38.85
N SER A 1173 -8.06 14.12 -38.12
CA SER A 1173 -7.17 14.15 -36.96
C SER A 1173 -7.88 13.62 -35.71
N HIS A 1174 -7.21 12.72 -34.97
CA HIS A 1174 -7.71 12.23 -33.68
C HIS A 1174 -7.76 13.35 -32.62
N THR A 1175 -6.98 14.42 -32.81
CA THR A 1175 -6.98 15.61 -31.96
C THR A 1175 -7.37 16.83 -32.79
N ILE A 1176 -8.36 17.58 -32.34
CA ILE A 1176 -8.75 18.87 -32.92
C ILE A 1176 -8.72 19.96 -31.86
N VAL A 1177 -8.54 21.21 -32.26
CA VAL A 1177 -8.72 22.38 -31.41
C VAL A 1177 -9.89 23.17 -31.98
N ILE A 1178 -10.89 23.41 -31.15
CA ILE A 1178 -12.10 24.15 -31.52
C ILE A 1178 -12.16 25.47 -30.76
N ARG A 1179 -12.98 26.39 -31.26
CA ARG A 1179 -13.42 27.59 -30.53
C ARG A 1179 -14.95 27.58 -30.55
N THR A 1180 -15.57 27.72 -29.39
CA THR A 1180 -17.03 27.81 -29.29
C THR A 1180 -17.46 29.26 -29.43
N THR A 1181 -18.27 29.58 -30.44
CA THR A 1181 -18.92 30.90 -30.62
C THR A 1181 -20.45 30.78 -30.69
N GLU A 1182 -20.94 29.56 -30.61
CA GLU A 1182 -22.35 29.16 -30.54
C GLU A 1182 -22.41 27.78 -29.87
N ASP A 1183 -23.61 27.31 -29.52
CA ASP A 1183 -23.79 25.93 -29.06
C ASP A 1183 -23.38 24.96 -30.18
N LEU A 1184 -22.53 23.98 -29.85
CA LEU A 1184 -21.99 23.04 -30.83
C LEU A 1184 -22.40 21.61 -30.49
N HIS A 1185 -22.75 20.83 -31.52
CA HIS A 1185 -22.88 19.39 -31.41
C HIS A 1185 -21.81 18.71 -32.24
N LEU A 1186 -20.86 18.06 -31.56
CA LEU A 1186 -19.83 17.25 -32.18
C LEU A 1186 -20.00 15.78 -31.78
N SER A 1187 -19.58 14.87 -32.64
CA SER A 1187 -19.51 13.46 -32.30
C SER A 1187 -18.23 12.85 -32.80
N ALA A 1188 -17.61 11.98 -32.00
CA ALA A 1188 -16.53 11.13 -32.47
C ALA A 1188 -17.12 9.83 -33.01
N ALA A 1189 -16.83 9.52 -34.27
CA ALA A 1189 -17.10 8.20 -34.82
C ALA A 1189 -15.88 7.32 -34.59
N PHE A 1190 -16.12 6.17 -33.97
CA PHE A 1190 -15.16 5.08 -33.92
C PHE A 1190 -15.66 4.00 -34.88
N GLU A 1191 -14.75 3.44 -35.65
CA GLU A 1191 -15.03 2.25 -36.43
C GLU A 1191 -14.16 1.14 -35.92
N ARG A 1192 -14.71 -0.07 -35.93
CA ARG A 1192 -13.91 -1.25 -35.64
C ARG A 1192 -12.81 -1.32 -36.68
N VAL A 1193 -11.57 -1.55 -36.25
CA VAL A 1193 -10.50 -1.80 -37.23
C VAL A 1193 -10.80 -3.18 -37.81
N GLU A 1194 -11.31 -3.22 -39.05
CA GLU A 1194 -11.54 -4.48 -39.80
C GLU A 1194 -10.27 -5.29 -39.95
#